data_AF-A0A8W8IMU8-F1
#
_entry.id   AF-A0A8W8IMU8-F1
#
_cell.length_a   1.000
_cell.length_b   1.000
_cell.length_c   1.000
_cell.angle_alpha   90.00
_cell.angle_beta   90.00
_cell.angle_gamma   90.00
#
_symmetry.space_group_name_H-M   'P 1'
#
loop_
_entity.id
_entity.type
_entity.pdbx_description
1 polymer ?
#
loop_
_entity_poly.entity_id
_entity_poly.type
_entity_poly.pdbx_seq_one_letter_code
_entity_poly.pdbx_strand_id
1 'polypeptide(L)'
;MDDEEGVESDAGSEAETDMVVLDPDHPLMKRFQNALKSHLTSQNEKVTLELRELTEALRNRKKEREDLGVDLYGIQQELARFQMLLEKNHDEFANLNQGRQQEEAQLDDVRNTYKETQVIVNKEKKKCAELQGEVENLALRLFYMQNAKEDVRSDIAIMRRAAEKADTEVSKAEVEKQRQDLFVDRLVETVDKLKEEIAMFEAQIAAQTEETKAAKEALMEAHMEIEAIHLEKKQLFQQWNSSLIGMRRRDEAHSAMQEALNTQEQKVLSLETELEGFKKSIWQEQEQNEKLTLILNKTERDIETVKKQLSQCQAKHDALKAEYATYTRMLHETEQALNRAVTDKTLRLNELNALRKQIEREYLEKVELEDEIMEKMRTQLTMDKASQYTKKLTTKQRDLTKSLETQTAEVENTISRDSLEISNVQTRIERLGKIMDQLDEEIAQKNEIISRSEQEIVKRNAIIERKQNIIDQYNKRLETLISKAGGVELGPLEITINSLQKSIEARQQEIAELQQMWLRQQSELVQLTKDKDMQSVDVRKLKKQLTILSQKKIRTEGDIDEQRRETYDIERSISNMQNDMIKLNTLLNKEKGTHDNLHQDNILLENDFIMALKEAEMESIQLQENLDGIKEEKERLLNSLVEAERQIMLWEKKTQLARETRAAVDSEVGQGEIKAMNAEIHRMQVRYTQLMKQQEKMIQEMEKAVSRRDTIVTRGDAQQKINKKVLTKGTFERQMGELRKKIKVTIQEANGCDDEIQDLRGHQVELSQQLEDKQVNVQHLQGNSDTLDGDIERLFENKQKNMSELLGKQQKAKYFQQAKDGKYTMLCKSESSLENESTKQVDRMQALSAIVDRLNQEFPHVQPALRRVNLALSTRTEQAQD
;
A
#
# COMPACT_ATOMS: atom_id res chain seq x y z
N MET A 1 8.91 -63.70 -115.85
CA MET A 1 8.40 -65.05 -115.64
C MET A 1 7.55 -65.04 -114.41
N ASP A 2 6.23 -64.90 -114.44
CA ASP A 2 5.20 -64.69 -115.49
C ASP A 2 3.96 -64.29 -114.67
N ASP A 3 3.28 -63.19 -115.00
CA ASP A 3 1.98 -63.15 -115.72
C ASP A 3 0.77 -63.22 -114.76
N GLU A 4 -0.05 -62.17 -114.75
CA GLU A 4 -1.41 -62.12 -115.36
C GLU A 4 -2.47 -62.52 -114.32
N GLU A 5 -3.68 -61.98 -114.16
CA GLU A 5 -4.60 -60.97 -114.75
C GLU A 5 -5.68 -60.84 -113.63
N GLY A 6 -6.42 -59.76 -113.35
CA GLY A 6 -7.11 -58.79 -114.19
C GLY A 6 -8.56 -58.63 -113.66
N VAL A 7 -9.18 -57.46 -113.92
CA VAL A 7 -10.59 -57.02 -113.70
C VAL A 7 -10.87 -56.33 -112.33
N GLU A 8 -10.81 -55.00 -112.15
CA GLU A 8 -11.50 -53.79 -112.71
C GLU A 8 -12.54 -53.19 -111.73
N SER A 9 -12.30 -51.95 -111.23
CA SER A 9 -13.02 -50.74 -111.70
C SER A 9 -12.65 -49.47 -110.90
N ASP A 10 -11.99 -48.57 -111.63
CA ASP A 10 -12.01 -47.10 -111.62
C ASP A 10 -11.27 -46.24 -110.57
N ALA A 11 -10.43 -45.36 -111.12
CA ALA A 11 -9.56 -44.40 -110.46
C ALA A 11 -9.81 -43.01 -111.04
N GLY A 12 -9.96 -42.00 -110.17
CA GLY A 12 -9.92 -40.59 -110.56
C GLY A 12 -8.92 -39.84 -109.69
N SER A 13 -7.74 -39.55 -110.23
CA SER A 13 -6.74 -38.66 -109.65
C SER A 13 -7.14 -37.19 -109.87
N GLU A 14 -7.30 -36.40 -108.80
CA GLU A 14 -7.17 -34.95 -108.88
C GLU A 14 -5.80 -34.55 -108.35
N ALA A 15 -5.06 -33.83 -109.20
CA ALA A 15 -3.72 -33.35 -108.96
C ALA A 15 -3.67 -32.34 -107.81
N GLU A 16 -2.61 -32.43 -107.00
CA GLU A 16 -2.18 -31.43 -106.04
C GLU A 16 -2.10 -30.03 -106.70
N THR A 17 -2.92 -29.10 -106.23
CA THR A 17 -2.67 -27.67 -106.42
C THR A 17 -1.63 -27.21 -105.41
N ASP A 18 -0.41 -26.95 -105.89
CA ASP A 18 0.63 -26.22 -105.17
C ASP A 18 0.06 -24.91 -104.58
N MET A 19 -0.01 -24.82 -103.24
CA MET A 19 -0.25 -23.56 -102.54
C MET A 19 1.01 -22.69 -102.66
N VAL A 20 0.98 -21.72 -103.56
CA VAL A 20 2.01 -20.67 -103.62
C VAL A 20 1.85 -19.76 -102.39
N VAL A 21 2.66 -20.00 -101.36
CA VAL A 21 2.78 -19.12 -100.19
C VAL A 21 3.60 -17.90 -100.58
N LEU A 22 3.02 -16.70 -100.47
CA LEU A 22 3.75 -15.45 -100.66
C LEU A 22 4.77 -15.23 -99.52
N ASP A 23 5.96 -14.74 -99.88
CA ASP A 23 7.04 -14.38 -98.96
C ASP A 23 6.56 -13.32 -97.93
N PRO A 24 6.89 -13.43 -96.63
CA PRO A 24 6.58 -12.42 -95.63
C PRO A 24 6.98 -10.99 -95.99
N ASP A 25 8.06 -10.78 -96.74
CA ASP A 25 8.49 -9.42 -97.13
C ASP A 25 7.80 -8.90 -98.41
N HIS A 26 6.83 -9.66 -98.94
CA HIS A 26 6.10 -9.28 -100.14
C HIS A 26 5.28 -8.00 -99.91
N PRO A 27 5.35 -6.98 -100.80
CA PRO A 27 4.68 -5.69 -100.62
C PRO A 27 3.15 -5.78 -100.39
N LEU A 28 2.51 -6.82 -100.93
CA LEU A 28 1.07 -7.09 -100.76
C LEU A 28 0.70 -7.65 -99.38
N MET A 29 1.66 -8.25 -98.65
CA MET A 29 1.45 -8.74 -97.28
C MET A 29 1.54 -7.62 -96.25
N LYS A 30 2.18 -6.50 -96.58
CA LYS A 30 2.43 -5.38 -95.65
C LYS A 30 1.14 -4.79 -95.06
N ARG A 31 0.06 -4.71 -95.84
CA ARG A 31 -1.25 -4.24 -95.37
C ARG A 31 -1.88 -5.20 -94.35
N PHE A 32 -1.87 -6.50 -94.66
CA PHE A 32 -2.32 -7.56 -93.74
C PHE A 32 -1.46 -7.61 -92.47
N GLN A 33 -0.14 -7.52 -92.59
CA GLN A 33 0.80 -7.53 -91.47
C GLN A 33 0.63 -6.32 -90.56
N ASN A 34 0.37 -5.13 -91.11
CA ASN A 34 0.09 -3.94 -90.31
C ASN A 34 -1.24 -4.07 -89.54
N ALA A 35 -2.28 -4.59 -90.18
CA ALA A 35 -3.56 -4.86 -89.52
C ALA A 35 -3.40 -5.91 -88.40
N LEU A 36 -2.68 -7.00 -88.67
CA LEU A 36 -2.40 -8.04 -87.67
C LEU A 36 -1.52 -7.53 -86.52
N LYS A 37 -0.50 -6.71 -86.82
CA LYS A 37 0.37 -6.10 -85.82
C LYS A 37 -0.41 -5.18 -84.90
N SER A 38 -1.29 -4.33 -85.45
CA SER A 38 -2.16 -3.45 -84.68
C SER A 38 -3.12 -4.21 -83.75
N HIS A 39 -3.68 -5.33 -84.23
CA HIS A 39 -4.52 -6.22 -83.43
C HIS A 39 -3.73 -6.82 -82.26
N LEU A 40 -2.55 -7.39 -82.55
CA LEU A 40 -1.70 -8.02 -81.54
C LEU A 40 -1.16 -7.04 -80.49
N THR A 41 -0.80 -5.81 -80.89
CA THR A 41 -0.35 -4.78 -79.94
C THR A 41 -1.47 -4.34 -79.01
N SER A 42 -2.69 -4.14 -79.53
CA SER A 42 -3.84 -3.78 -78.70
C SER A 42 -4.23 -4.89 -77.70
N GLN A 43 -4.15 -6.15 -78.12
CA GLN A 43 -4.37 -7.28 -77.21
C GLN A 43 -3.26 -7.38 -76.15
N ASN A 44 -2.01 -7.15 -76.52
CA ASN A 44 -0.89 -7.18 -75.57
C ASN A 44 -1.01 -6.05 -74.54
N GLU A 45 -1.36 -4.83 -74.97
CA GLU A 45 -1.63 -3.71 -74.06
C GLU A 45 -2.74 -4.04 -73.05
N LYS A 46 -3.84 -4.63 -73.51
CA LYS A 46 -4.95 -5.05 -72.64
C LYS A 46 -4.50 -6.09 -71.61
N VAL A 47 -3.80 -7.14 -72.03
CA VAL A 47 -3.28 -8.17 -71.11
C VAL A 47 -2.27 -7.59 -70.13
N THR A 48 -1.41 -6.64 -70.56
CA THR A 48 -0.46 -5.99 -69.65
C THR A 48 -1.14 -5.11 -68.59
N LEU A 49 -2.27 -4.47 -68.92
CA LEU A 49 -3.08 -3.73 -67.96
C LEU A 49 -3.76 -4.67 -66.95
N GLU A 50 -4.39 -5.75 -67.42
CA GLU A 50 -4.99 -6.76 -66.55
C GLU A 50 -3.95 -7.40 -65.62
N LEU A 51 -2.74 -7.66 -66.12
CA LEU A 51 -1.64 -8.19 -65.33
C LEU A 51 -1.18 -7.20 -64.26
N ARG A 52 -1.15 -5.89 -64.55
CA ARG A 52 -0.84 -4.85 -63.55
C ARG A 52 -1.90 -4.79 -62.45
N GLU A 53 -3.18 -4.76 -62.82
CA GLU A 53 -4.29 -4.75 -61.86
C GLU A 53 -4.27 -5.99 -60.94
N LEU A 54 -4.05 -7.18 -61.51
CA LEU A 54 -3.92 -8.42 -60.74
C LEU A 54 -2.68 -8.42 -59.84
N THR A 55 -1.56 -7.87 -60.31
CA THR A 55 -0.32 -7.77 -59.52
C THR A 55 -0.51 -6.83 -58.33
N GLU A 56 -1.20 -5.71 -58.52
CA GLU A 56 -1.51 -4.75 -57.45
C GLU A 56 -2.50 -5.34 -56.44
N ALA A 57 -3.56 -6.01 -56.91
CA ALA A 57 -4.48 -6.74 -56.04
C ALA A 57 -3.78 -7.83 -55.21
N LEU A 58 -2.84 -8.57 -55.81
CA LEU A 58 -2.04 -9.58 -55.12
C LEU A 58 -1.12 -8.95 -54.07
N ARG A 59 -0.51 -7.79 -54.38
CA ARG A 59 0.31 -7.04 -53.42
C ARG A 59 -0.52 -6.59 -52.22
N ASN A 60 -1.72 -6.05 -52.45
CA ASN A 60 -2.62 -5.65 -51.37
C ASN A 60 -3.04 -6.84 -50.50
N ARG A 61 -3.38 -7.99 -51.11
CA ARG A 61 -3.71 -9.21 -50.35
C ARG A 61 -2.53 -9.78 -49.55
N LYS A 62 -1.30 -9.66 -50.05
CA LYS A 62 -0.10 -10.03 -49.29
C LYS A 62 0.11 -9.12 -48.08
N LYS A 63 -0.07 -7.82 -48.25
CA LYS A 63 0.01 -6.84 -47.16
C LYS A 63 -1.06 -7.11 -46.09
N GLU A 64 -2.32 -7.29 -46.50
CA GLU A 64 -3.40 -7.67 -45.56
C GLU A 64 -3.08 -8.96 -44.79
N ARG A 65 -2.47 -9.95 -45.44
CA ARG A 65 -2.05 -11.19 -44.78
C ARG A 65 -0.91 -10.98 -43.78
N GLU A 66 0.05 -10.11 -44.11
CA GLU A 66 1.17 -9.76 -43.24
C GLU A 66 0.67 -8.98 -42.03
N ASP A 67 -0.18 -7.96 -42.24
CA ASP A 67 -0.82 -7.17 -41.18
C ASP A 67 -1.63 -8.08 -40.24
N LEU A 68 -2.46 -8.98 -40.79
CA LEU A 68 -3.22 -9.94 -39.98
C LEU A 68 -2.32 -10.96 -39.25
N GLY A 69 -1.14 -11.26 -39.81
CA GLY A 69 -0.12 -12.09 -39.16
C GLY A 69 0.55 -11.38 -37.98
N VAL A 70 0.81 -10.08 -38.09
CA VAL A 70 1.32 -9.24 -36.99
C VAL A 70 0.26 -9.12 -35.89
N ASP A 71 -0.99 -8.87 -36.24
CA ASP A 71 -2.10 -8.81 -35.27
C ASP A 71 -2.27 -10.14 -34.54
N LEU A 72 -2.22 -11.27 -35.27
CA LEU A 72 -2.30 -12.60 -34.65
C LEU A 72 -1.14 -12.86 -33.70
N TYR A 73 0.08 -12.43 -34.04
CA TYR A 73 1.24 -12.53 -33.17
C TYR A 73 1.09 -11.65 -31.92
N GLY A 74 0.55 -10.44 -32.06
CA GLY A 74 0.20 -9.57 -30.94
C GLY A 74 -0.79 -10.22 -29.98
N ILE A 75 -1.88 -10.80 -30.52
CA ILE A 75 -2.88 -11.54 -29.74
C ILE A 75 -2.26 -12.78 -29.07
N GLN A 76 -1.34 -13.49 -29.74
CA GLN A 76 -0.63 -14.62 -29.14
C GLN A 76 0.26 -14.18 -27.98
N GLN A 77 0.93 -13.02 -28.07
CA GLN A 77 1.73 -12.49 -26.99
C GLN A 77 0.87 -12.03 -25.80
N GLU A 78 -0.28 -11.40 -26.06
CA GLU A 78 -1.26 -11.07 -25.02
C GLU A 78 -1.83 -12.32 -24.34
N LEU A 79 -2.15 -13.35 -25.11
CA LEU A 79 -2.62 -14.63 -24.60
C LEU A 79 -1.57 -15.30 -23.71
N ALA A 80 -0.30 -15.31 -24.11
CA ALA A 80 0.79 -15.84 -23.28
C ALA A 80 0.95 -15.04 -21.98
N ARG A 81 0.82 -13.71 -22.02
CA ARG A 81 0.81 -12.88 -20.80
C ARG A 81 -0.38 -13.22 -19.89
N PHE A 82 -1.57 -13.41 -20.44
CA PHE A 82 -2.74 -13.80 -19.65
C PHE A 82 -2.61 -15.19 -19.06
N GLN A 83 -2.00 -16.15 -19.78
CA GLN A 83 -1.70 -17.48 -19.25
C GLN A 83 -0.71 -17.42 -18.08
N MET A 84 0.39 -16.67 -18.22
CA MET A 84 1.33 -16.47 -17.11
C MET A 84 0.69 -15.78 -15.90
N LEU A 85 -0.17 -14.79 -16.14
CA LEU A 85 -0.91 -14.12 -15.06
C LEU A 85 -1.88 -15.08 -14.37
N LEU A 86 -2.56 -15.94 -15.14
CA LEU A 86 -3.46 -16.95 -14.61
C LEU A 86 -2.70 -17.98 -13.76
N GLU A 87 -1.55 -18.47 -14.23
CA GLU A 87 -0.69 -19.38 -13.47
C GLU A 87 -0.21 -18.73 -12.17
N LYS A 88 0.26 -17.48 -12.23
CA LYS A 88 0.65 -16.73 -11.03
C LYS A 88 -0.50 -16.59 -10.04
N ASN A 89 -1.70 -16.27 -10.50
CA ASN A 89 -2.89 -16.19 -9.65
C ASN A 89 -3.27 -17.58 -9.08
N HIS A 90 -3.01 -18.65 -9.83
CA HIS A 90 -3.24 -20.02 -9.37
C HIS A 90 -2.26 -20.41 -8.26
N ASP A 91 -0.98 -20.04 -8.40
CA ASP A 91 0.04 -20.23 -7.36
C ASP A 91 -0.28 -19.41 -6.10
N GLU A 92 -0.70 -18.14 -6.27
CA GLU A 92 -1.15 -17.29 -5.16
C GLU A 92 -2.37 -17.90 -4.44
N PHE A 93 -3.35 -18.41 -5.19
CA PHE A 93 -4.49 -19.11 -4.62
C PHE A 93 -4.09 -20.40 -3.90
N ALA A 94 -3.19 -21.19 -4.46
CA ALA A 94 -2.68 -22.42 -3.83
C ALA A 94 -1.98 -22.11 -2.50
N ASN A 95 -1.14 -21.07 -2.47
CA ASN A 95 -0.46 -20.61 -1.26
C ASN A 95 -1.46 -20.11 -0.20
N LEU A 96 -2.45 -19.30 -0.59
CA LEU A 96 -3.49 -18.83 0.33
C LEU A 96 -4.36 -19.98 0.86
N ASN A 97 -4.71 -20.95 0.01
CA ASN A 97 -5.49 -22.10 0.43
C ASN A 97 -4.69 -23.02 1.37
N GLN A 98 -3.38 -23.18 1.15
CA GLN A 98 -2.50 -23.89 2.09
C GLN A 98 -2.41 -23.15 3.42
N GLY A 99 -2.26 -21.82 3.41
CA GLY A 99 -2.29 -21.00 4.63
C GLY A 99 -3.60 -21.16 5.40
N ARG A 100 -4.75 -21.08 4.71
CA ARG A 100 -6.07 -21.31 5.30
C ARG A 100 -6.20 -22.70 5.93
N GLN A 101 -5.71 -23.75 5.27
CA GLN A 101 -5.74 -25.11 5.82
C GLN A 101 -4.87 -25.26 7.07
N GLN A 102 -3.71 -24.59 7.11
CA GLN A 102 -2.86 -24.58 8.31
C GLN A 102 -3.55 -23.86 9.48
N GLU A 103 -4.18 -22.72 9.22
CA GLU A 103 -4.94 -21.99 10.25
C GLU A 103 -6.17 -22.78 10.73
N GLU A 104 -6.92 -23.44 9.82
CA GLU A 104 -8.03 -24.32 10.18
C GLU A 104 -7.56 -25.50 11.04
N ALA A 105 -6.42 -26.12 10.72
CA ALA A 105 -5.84 -27.18 11.53
C ALA A 105 -5.43 -26.70 12.93
N GLN A 106 -4.75 -25.55 13.02
CA GLN A 106 -4.41 -24.93 14.31
C GLN A 106 -5.66 -24.60 15.14
N LEU A 107 -6.71 -24.10 14.49
CA LEU A 107 -7.98 -23.80 15.15
C LEU A 107 -8.67 -25.05 15.69
N ASP A 108 -8.63 -26.17 14.95
CA ASP A 108 -9.15 -27.45 15.43
C ASP A 108 -8.32 -28.03 16.57
N ASP A 109 -6.99 -27.88 16.55
CA ASP A 109 -6.13 -28.22 17.70
C ASP A 109 -6.47 -27.39 18.94
N VAL A 110 -6.69 -26.08 18.78
CA VAL A 110 -7.12 -25.19 19.87
C VAL A 110 -8.51 -25.58 20.39
N ARG A 111 -9.44 -25.96 19.51
CA ARG A 111 -10.77 -26.46 19.92
C ARG A 111 -10.67 -27.78 20.69
N ASN A 112 -9.76 -28.66 20.30
CA ASN A 112 -9.54 -29.94 20.99
C ASN A 112 -8.93 -29.71 22.38
N THR A 113 -7.89 -28.87 22.49
CA THR A 113 -7.30 -28.50 23.79
C THR A 113 -8.30 -27.78 24.70
N TYR A 114 -9.17 -26.93 24.14
CA TYR A 114 -10.28 -26.32 24.88
C TYR A 114 -11.29 -27.36 25.40
N LYS A 115 -11.69 -28.34 24.56
CA LYS A 115 -12.58 -29.42 25.01
C LYS A 115 -11.93 -30.27 26.10
N GLU A 116 -10.65 -30.60 25.97
CA GLU A 116 -9.90 -31.36 26.98
C GLU A 116 -9.81 -30.60 28.31
N THR A 117 -9.44 -29.32 28.27
CA THR A 117 -9.41 -28.47 29.47
C THR A 117 -10.79 -28.31 30.09
N GLN A 118 -11.85 -28.18 29.30
CA GLN A 118 -13.23 -28.15 29.80
C GLN A 118 -13.61 -29.47 30.50
N VAL A 119 -13.19 -30.62 29.97
CA VAL A 119 -13.39 -31.92 30.61
C VAL A 119 -12.60 -32.01 31.93
N ILE A 120 -11.36 -31.53 31.97
CA ILE A 120 -10.53 -31.50 33.19
C ILE A 120 -11.19 -30.61 34.26
N VAL A 121 -11.60 -29.39 33.89
CA VAL A 121 -12.29 -28.47 34.81
C VAL A 121 -13.58 -29.08 35.35
N ASN A 122 -14.35 -29.78 34.51
CA ASN A 122 -15.55 -30.47 34.96
C ASN A 122 -15.25 -31.64 35.91
N LYS A 123 -14.15 -32.37 35.71
CA LYS A 123 -13.68 -33.40 36.65
C LYS A 123 -13.27 -32.80 37.98
N GLU A 124 -12.49 -31.71 37.98
CA GLU A 124 -12.09 -31.02 39.21
C GLU A 124 -13.30 -30.43 39.95
N LYS A 125 -14.29 -29.87 39.24
CA LYS A 125 -15.55 -29.41 39.87
C LYS A 125 -16.30 -30.55 40.55
N LYS A 126 -16.39 -31.74 39.92
CA LYS A 126 -17.00 -32.93 40.55
C LYS A 126 -16.22 -33.36 41.80
N LYS A 127 -14.89 -33.40 41.72
CA LYS A 127 -14.03 -33.76 42.84
C LYS A 127 -14.15 -32.77 44.00
N CYS A 128 -14.24 -31.47 43.73
CA CYS A 128 -14.52 -30.46 44.76
C CYS A 128 -15.88 -30.67 45.42
N ALA A 129 -16.93 -31.01 44.65
CA ALA A 129 -18.25 -31.30 45.21
C ALA A 129 -18.24 -32.57 46.08
N GLU A 130 -17.51 -33.61 45.67
CA GLU A 130 -17.31 -34.83 46.47
C GLU A 130 -16.59 -34.53 47.79
N LEU A 131 -15.47 -33.78 47.74
CA LEU A 131 -14.73 -33.37 48.93
C LEU A 131 -15.56 -32.48 49.87
N GLN A 132 -16.37 -31.58 49.31
CA GLN A 132 -17.30 -30.77 50.10
C GLN A 132 -18.32 -31.66 50.83
N GLY A 133 -18.88 -32.67 50.14
CA GLY A 133 -19.75 -33.66 50.78
C GLY A 133 -19.05 -34.50 51.86
N GLU A 134 -17.77 -34.85 51.68
CA GLU A 134 -16.98 -35.52 52.71
C GLU A 134 -16.76 -34.64 53.95
N VAL A 135 -16.48 -33.35 53.75
CA VAL A 135 -16.34 -32.38 54.84
C VAL A 135 -17.65 -32.20 55.60
N GLU A 136 -18.77 -32.09 54.90
CA GLU A 136 -20.11 -32.00 55.51
C GLU A 136 -20.44 -33.28 56.32
N ASN A 137 -20.10 -34.46 55.79
CA ASN A 137 -20.28 -35.73 56.51
C ASN A 137 -19.38 -35.85 57.76
N LEU A 138 -18.14 -35.36 57.70
CA LEU A 138 -17.22 -35.32 58.85
C LEU A 138 -17.70 -34.31 59.91
N ALA A 139 -18.22 -33.15 59.48
CA ALA A 139 -18.83 -32.17 60.38
C ALA A 139 -20.06 -32.77 61.09
N LEU A 140 -20.90 -33.52 60.37
CA LEU A 140 -22.03 -34.24 60.94
C LEU A 140 -21.59 -35.29 61.97
N ARG A 141 -20.52 -36.06 61.69
CA ARG A 141 -19.93 -37.02 62.65
C ARG A 141 -19.39 -36.35 63.90
N LEU A 142 -18.72 -35.21 63.76
CA LEU A 142 -18.23 -34.42 64.89
C LEU A 142 -19.39 -33.91 65.75
N PHE A 143 -20.47 -33.42 65.13
CA PHE A 143 -21.67 -33.00 65.83
C PHE A 143 -22.27 -34.15 66.67
N TYR A 144 -22.42 -35.35 66.09
CA TYR A 144 -22.91 -36.52 66.85
C TYR A 144 -21.98 -36.94 67.99
N MET A 145 -20.65 -36.93 67.79
CA MET A 145 -19.69 -37.22 68.87
C MET A 145 -19.74 -36.17 69.98
N GLN A 146 -20.00 -34.91 69.65
CA GLN A 146 -20.07 -33.84 70.63
C GLN A 146 -21.32 -33.94 71.49
N ASN A 147 -22.47 -34.27 70.90
CA ASN A 147 -23.70 -34.55 71.66
C ASN A 147 -23.53 -35.77 72.59
N ALA A 148 -22.93 -36.86 72.09
CA ALA A 148 -22.65 -38.03 72.92
C ALA A 148 -21.73 -37.72 74.12
N LYS A 149 -20.77 -36.80 73.94
CA LYS A 149 -19.90 -36.32 75.03
C LYS A 149 -20.67 -35.50 76.07
N GLU A 150 -21.64 -34.70 75.66
CA GLU A 150 -22.51 -33.95 76.59
C GLU A 150 -23.43 -34.88 77.38
N ASP A 151 -24.00 -35.89 76.74
CA ASP A 151 -24.84 -36.90 77.40
C ASP A 151 -24.04 -37.64 78.49
N VAL A 152 -22.83 -38.12 78.19
CA VAL A 152 -21.95 -38.78 79.18
C VAL A 152 -21.59 -37.84 80.34
N ARG A 153 -21.40 -36.55 80.09
CA ARG A 153 -21.16 -35.57 81.17
C ARG A 153 -22.37 -35.41 82.08
N SER A 154 -23.57 -35.45 81.51
CA SER A 154 -24.82 -35.37 82.28
C SER A 154 -25.02 -36.60 83.17
N ASP A 155 -24.71 -37.81 82.66
CA ASP A 155 -24.79 -39.06 83.43
C ASP A 155 -23.80 -39.10 84.60
N ILE A 156 -22.58 -38.59 84.40
CA ILE A 156 -21.58 -38.48 85.48
C ILE A 156 -22.06 -37.52 86.58
N ALA A 157 -22.77 -36.45 86.23
CA ALA A 157 -23.35 -35.52 87.20
C ALA A 157 -24.50 -36.15 88.00
N ILE A 158 -25.28 -37.05 87.39
CA ILE A 158 -26.33 -37.81 88.06
C ILE A 158 -25.72 -38.84 89.02
N MET A 159 -24.64 -39.55 88.63
CA MET A 159 -23.94 -40.49 89.51
C MET A 159 -23.34 -39.83 90.75
N ARG A 160 -22.77 -38.62 90.63
CA ARG A 160 -22.25 -37.87 91.80
C ARG A 160 -23.34 -37.57 92.83
N ARG A 161 -24.53 -37.16 92.37
CA ARG A 161 -25.67 -36.88 93.25
C ARG A 161 -26.24 -38.13 93.93
N ALA A 162 -26.14 -39.30 93.30
CA ALA A 162 -26.54 -40.57 93.90
C ALA A 162 -25.58 -41.01 95.03
N ALA A 163 -24.28 -40.74 94.88
CA ALA A 163 -23.27 -41.03 95.91
C ALA A 163 -23.47 -40.16 97.17
N GLU A 164 -23.73 -38.86 97.01
CA GLU A 164 -23.98 -37.94 98.12
C GLU A 164 -25.20 -38.33 98.97
N LYS A 165 -26.22 -38.97 98.37
CA LYS A 165 -27.41 -39.44 99.07
C LYS A 165 -27.11 -40.65 99.97
N ALA A 166 -26.20 -41.54 99.56
CA ALA A 166 -25.84 -42.73 100.33
C ALA A 166 -25.12 -42.38 101.65
N ASP A 167 -24.28 -41.33 101.64
CA ASP A 167 -23.58 -40.86 102.85
C ASP A 167 -24.54 -40.35 103.93
N THR A 168 -25.68 -39.76 103.55
CA THR A 168 -26.67 -39.27 104.52
C THR A 168 -27.44 -40.37 105.27
N GLU A 169 -27.47 -41.59 104.74
CA GLU A 169 -28.13 -42.73 105.40
C GLU A 169 -27.24 -43.39 106.47
N VAL A 170 -25.91 -43.33 106.29
CA VAL A 170 -24.92 -43.87 107.24
C VAL A 170 -24.92 -43.11 108.58
N SER A 171 -25.03 -41.79 108.54
CA SER A 171 -25.04 -40.95 109.74
C SER A 171 -26.23 -41.23 110.69
N LYS A 172 -27.36 -41.73 110.17
CA LYS A 172 -28.52 -42.09 111.01
C LYS A 172 -28.30 -43.38 111.82
N ALA A 173 -27.41 -44.26 111.37
CA ALA A 173 -27.12 -45.52 112.06
C ALA A 173 -26.21 -45.32 113.29
N GLU A 174 -25.45 -44.22 113.36
CA GLU A 174 -24.52 -43.94 114.46
C GLU A 174 -25.23 -43.56 115.78
N VAL A 175 -26.42 -42.99 115.70
CA VAL A 175 -27.21 -42.55 116.87
C VAL A 175 -27.71 -43.74 117.71
N GLU A 176 -28.01 -44.87 117.08
CA GLU A 176 -28.48 -46.10 117.76
C GLU A 176 -27.35 -46.78 118.56
N LYS A 177 -26.09 -46.53 118.20
CA LYS A 177 -24.89 -47.08 118.84
C LYS A 177 -24.63 -46.45 120.22
N GLN A 178 -24.95 -45.16 120.37
CA GLN A 178 -24.72 -44.37 121.58
C GLN A 178 -25.47 -44.90 122.82
N ARG A 179 -26.58 -45.61 122.59
CA ARG A 179 -27.38 -46.25 123.65
C ARG A 179 -26.69 -47.49 124.24
N GLN A 180 -25.72 -48.07 123.54
CA GLN A 180 -24.91 -49.20 123.99
C GLN A 180 -23.78 -48.77 124.94
N ASP A 181 -23.37 -47.50 124.90
CA ASP A 181 -22.19 -46.98 125.61
C ASP A 181 -22.42 -46.75 127.12
N LEU A 182 -23.66 -46.60 127.57
CA LEU A 182 -24.00 -46.52 129.01
C LEU A 182 -23.72 -47.82 129.78
N PHE A 183 -23.58 -48.95 129.09
CA PHE A 183 -23.16 -50.21 129.69
C PHE A 183 -21.63 -50.29 129.86
N VAL A 184 -20.89 -49.48 129.10
CA VAL A 184 -19.43 -49.38 129.12
C VAL A 184 -18.94 -48.58 130.33
N ASP A 185 -19.73 -47.62 130.84
CA ASP A 185 -19.39 -46.82 132.04
C ASP A 185 -19.05 -47.65 133.30
N ARG A 186 -19.56 -48.88 133.38
CA ARG A 186 -19.23 -49.79 134.49
C ARG A 186 -17.86 -50.47 134.36
N LEU A 187 -17.31 -50.52 133.14
CA LEU A 187 -15.92 -50.89 132.86
C LEU A 187 -14.97 -49.68 132.98
N VAL A 188 -15.52 -48.46 132.97
CA VAL A 188 -14.74 -47.20 133.01
C VAL A 188 -14.10 -46.93 134.37
N GLU A 189 -14.71 -47.30 135.50
CA GLU A 189 -14.06 -47.15 136.83
C GLU A 189 -12.74 -47.93 136.97
N THR A 190 -12.63 -49.08 136.31
CA THR A 190 -11.37 -49.84 136.25
C THR A 190 -10.37 -49.27 135.25
N VAL A 191 -10.85 -48.52 134.26
CA VAL A 191 -10.04 -47.79 133.29
C VAL A 191 -9.55 -46.46 133.88
N ASP A 192 -10.25 -45.84 134.82
CA ASP A 192 -9.87 -44.56 135.45
C ASP A 192 -8.53 -44.62 136.21
N LYS A 193 -8.18 -45.76 136.79
CA LYS A 193 -6.84 -45.98 137.40
C LYS A 193 -5.72 -46.13 136.37
N LEU A 194 -6.01 -46.65 135.18
CA LEU A 194 -5.07 -46.69 134.05
C LEU A 194 -5.06 -45.34 133.31
N LYS A 195 -6.15 -44.56 133.36
CA LYS A 195 -6.26 -43.21 132.81
C LYS A 195 -5.44 -42.17 133.54
N GLU A 196 -5.10 -42.32 134.82
CA GLU A 196 -4.17 -41.37 135.47
C GLU A 196 -2.72 -41.53 134.96
N GLU A 197 -2.28 -42.77 134.70
CA GLU A 197 -0.99 -43.06 134.07
C GLU A 197 -0.98 -42.72 132.58
N ILE A 198 -2.10 -42.98 131.89
CA ILE A 198 -2.32 -42.60 130.51
C ILE A 198 -2.47 -41.08 130.38
N ALA A 199 -3.09 -40.34 131.30
CA ALA A 199 -3.27 -38.88 131.23
C ALA A 199 -1.93 -38.11 131.22
N MET A 200 -0.91 -38.65 131.88
CA MET A 200 0.44 -38.09 131.85
C MET A 200 1.09 -38.27 130.46
N PHE A 201 0.96 -39.46 129.87
CA PHE A 201 1.41 -39.70 128.49
C PHE A 201 0.50 -39.06 127.43
N GLU A 202 -0.79 -38.92 127.68
CA GLU A 202 -1.78 -38.22 126.86
C GLU A 202 -1.57 -36.71 126.90
N ALA A 203 -1.10 -36.11 127.99
CA ALA A 203 -0.71 -34.70 127.99
C ALA A 203 0.53 -34.47 127.09
N GLN A 204 1.47 -35.41 127.10
CA GLN A 204 2.68 -35.36 126.26
C GLN A 204 2.37 -35.65 124.79
N ILE A 205 1.47 -36.62 124.53
CA ILE A 205 0.94 -36.94 123.21
C ILE A 205 -0.01 -35.83 122.73
N ALA A 206 -0.79 -35.17 123.58
CA ALA A 206 -1.65 -34.03 123.25
C ALA A 206 -0.80 -32.83 122.80
N ALA A 207 0.25 -32.50 123.54
CA ALA A 207 1.20 -31.46 123.12
C ALA A 207 1.87 -31.80 121.77
N GLN A 208 2.35 -33.03 121.58
CA GLN A 208 2.94 -33.44 120.29
C GLN A 208 1.92 -33.62 119.16
N THR A 209 0.68 -33.99 119.46
CA THR A 209 -0.40 -34.10 118.46
C THR A 209 -0.94 -32.73 118.09
N GLU A 210 -0.94 -31.76 118.99
CA GLU A 210 -1.28 -30.37 118.72
C GLU A 210 -0.17 -29.68 117.93
N GLU A 211 1.11 -29.91 118.25
CA GLU A 211 2.25 -29.47 117.41
C GLU A 211 2.25 -30.14 116.03
N THR A 212 1.98 -31.45 115.94
CA THR A 212 1.90 -32.14 114.64
C THR A 212 0.61 -31.83 113.87
N LYS A 213 -0.49 -31.47 114.55
CA LYS A 213 -1.72 -30.99 113.92
C LYS A 213 -1.53 -29.57 113.40
N ALA A 214 -0.91 -28.67 114.16
CA ALA A 214 -0.51 -27.35 113.68
C ALA A 214 0.48 -27.44 112.52
N ALA A 215 1.44 -28.38 112.56
CA ALA A 215 2.35 -28.62 111.44
C ALA A 215 1.63 -29.23 110.23
N LYS A 216 0.64 -30.12 110.43
CA LYS A 216 -0.19 -30.68 109.34
C LYS A 216 -1.16 -29.67 108.76
N GLU A 217 -1.73 -28.78 109.58
CA GLU A 217 -2.57 -27.66 109.16
C GLU A 217 -1.73 -26.67 108.36
N ALA A 218 -0.52 -26.30 108.83
CA ALA A 218 0.42 -25.48 108.06
C ALA A 218 0.88 -26.17 106.76
N LEU A 219 1.06 -27.49 106.76
CA LEU A 219 1.41 -28.25 105.55
C LEU A 219 0.22 -28.37 104.60
N MET A 220 -1.02 -28.51 105.10
CA MET A 220 -2.25 -28.45 104.32
C MET A 220 -2.49 -27.06 103.75
N GLU A 221 -2.26 -26.00 104.52
CA GLU A 221 -2.30 -24.61 104.06
C GLU A 221 -1.23 -24.38 102.99
N ALA A 222 0.02 -24.80 103.21
CA ALA A 222 1.06 -24.74 102.19
C ALA A 222 0.71 -25.60 100.96
N HIS A 223 0.07 -26.75 101.12
CA HIS A 223 -0.39 -27.57 99.99
C HIS A 223 -1.53 -26.91 99.23
N MET A 224 -2.51 -26.33 99.93
CA MET A 224 -3.60 -25.56 99.33
C MET A 224 -3.06 -24.30 98.64
N GLU A 225 -2.05 -23.63 99.20
CA GLU A 225 -1.34 -22.53 98.55
C GLU A 225 -0.57 -23.00 97.31
N ILE A 226 0.14 -24.14 97.38
CA ILE A 226 0.83 -24.72 96.22
C ILE A 226 -0.17 -25.13 95.13
N GLU A 227 -1.31 -25.71 95.49
CA GLU A 227 -2.38 -26.05 94.56
C GLU A 227 -3.02 -24.79 93.97
N ALA A 228 -3.25 -23.75 94.78
CA ALA A 228 -3.73 -22.45 94.31
C ALA A 228 -2.73 -21.80 93.33
N ILE A 229 -1.42 -21.81 93.65
CA ILE A 229 -0.35 -21.36 92.75
C ILE A 229 -0.31 -22.22 91.48
N HIS A 230 -0.54 -23.53 91.57
CA HIS A 230 -0.61 -24.39 90.38
C HIS A 230 -1.82 -24.07 89.51
N LEU A 231 -2.95 -23.77 90.13
CA LEU A 231 -4.19 -23.38 89.47
C LEU A 231 -4.00 -22.01 88.78
N GLU A 232 -3.42 -21.03 89.48
CA GLU A 232 -3.03 -19.73 88.93
C GLU A 232 -2.01 -19.88 87.79
N LYS A 233 -0.99 -20.72 87.94
CA LYS A 233 -0.01 -20.99 86.89
C LYS A 233 -0.67 -21.59 85.65
N LYS A 234 -1.62 -22.52 85.84
CA LYS A 234 -2.37 -23.14 84.74
C LYS A 234 -3.31 -22.12 84.08
N GLN A 235 -3.91 -21.24 84.87
CA GLN A 235 -4.77 -20.15 84.40
C GLN A 235 -3.97 -19.09 83.64
N LEU A 236 -2.78 -18.70 84.14
CA LEU A 236 -1.80 -17.86 83.46
C LEU A 236 -1.30 -18.50 82.16
N PHE A 237 -1.04 -19.80 82.15
CA PHE A 237 -0.66 -20.51 80.92
C PHE A 237 -1.79 -20.51 79.89
N GLN A 238 -3.04 -20.71 80.32
CA GLN A 238 -4.20 -20.60 79.45
C GLN A 238 -4.43 -19.18 78.94
N GLN A 239 -4.29 -18.17 79.80
CA GLN A 239 -4.36 -16.76 79.42
C GLN A 239 -3.25 -16.42 78.43
N TRP A 240 -2.01 -16.82 78.71
CA TRP A 240 -0.86 -16.64 77.83
C TRP A 240 -1.06 -17.32 76.47
N ASN A 241 -1.51 -18.58 76.44
CA ASN A 241 -1.87 -19.25 75.19
C ASN A 241 -3.01 -18.55 74.46
N SER A 242 -4.03 -18.06 75.16
CA SER A 242 -5.12 -17.30 74.56
C SER A 242 -4.64 -15.97 73.97
N SER A 243 -3.71 -15.29 74.65
CA SER A 243 -3.06 -14.08 74.16
C SER A 243 -2.16 -14.38 72.96
N LEU A 244 -1.47 -15.52 72.94
CA LEU A 244 -0.63 -15.97 71.82
C LEU A 244 -1.49 -16.33 70.60
N ILE A 245 -2.61 -17.04 70.79
CA ILE A 245 -3.58 -17.32 69.73
C ILE A 245 -4.21 -16.01 69.24
N GLY A 246 -4.56 -15.09 70.15
CA GLY A 246 -5.07 -13.76 69.81
C GLY A 246 -4.04 -12.87 69.10
N MET A 247 -2.74 -13.06 69.36
CA MET A 247 -1.66 -12.39 68.65
C MET A 247 -1.48 -13.00 67.26
N ARG A 248 -1.41 -14.33 67.15
CA ARG A 248 -1.34 -15.03 65.85
C ARG A 248 -2.53 -14.72 64.94
N ARG A 249 -3.76 -14.68 65.47
CA ARG A 249 -4.94 -14.25 64.70
C ARG A 249 -4.87 -12.79 64.27
N ARG A 250 -4.29 -11.90 65.10
CA ARG A 250 -4.04 -10.50 64.72
C ARG A 250 -2.97 -10.40 63.65
N ASP A 251 -1.92 -11.21 63.70
CA ASP A 251 -0.87 -11.26 62.68
C ASP A 251 -1.40 -11.83 61.36
N GLU A 252 -2.21 -12.89 61.41
CA GLU A 252 -2.92 -13.44 60.24
C GLU A 252 -3.90 -12.42 59.64
N ALA A 253 -4.67 -11.72 60.48
CA ALA A 253 -5.55 -10.63 60.02
C ALA A 253 -4.75 -9.45 59.45
N HIS A 254 -3.61 -9.09 60.05
CA HIS A 254 -2.72 -8.04 59.56
C HIS A 254 -2.11 -8.43 58.21
N SER A 255 -1.64 -9.66 58.06
CA SER A 255 -1.12 -10.20 56.80
C SER A 255 -2.20 -10.19 55.71
N ALA A 256 -3.42 -10.64 56.03
CA ALA A 256 -4.54 -10.60 55.09
C ALA A 256 -4.92 -9.14 54.72
N MET A 257 -4.86 -8.21 55.67
CA MET A 257 -5.11 -6.79 55.41
C MET A 257 -4.00 -6.15 54.56
N GLN A 258 -2.75 -6.60 54.73
CA GLN A 258 -1.62 -6.14 53.95
C GLN A 258 -1.61 -6.71 52.53
N GLU A 259 -2.02 -7.97 52.35
CA GLU A 259 -2.28 -8.53 51.02
C GLU A 259 -3.45 -7.81 50.34
N ALA A 260 -4.54 -7.53 51.05
CA ALA A 260 -5.64 -6.75 50.52
C ALA A 260 -5.18 -5.33 50.12
N LEU A 261 -4.37 -4.67 50.94
CA LEU A 261 -3.77 -3.38 50.63
C LEU A 261 -2.89 -3.46 49.36
N ASN A 262 -1.99 -4.44 49.27
CA ASN A 262 -1.14 -4.64 48.09
C ASN A 262 -1.97 -4.90 46.83
N THR A 263 -3.04 -5.70 46.91
CA THR A 263 -3.93 -5.92 45.76
C THR A 263 -4.67 -4.64 45.36
N GLN A 264 -5.02 -3.79 46.32
CA GLN A 264 -5.66 -2.50 46.06
C GLN A 264 -4.66 -1.50 45.47
N GLU A 265 -3.42 -1.45 45.95
CA GLU A 265 -2.33 -0.67 45.37
C GLU A 265 -2.03 -1.13 43.93
N GLN A 266 -2.02 -2.43 43.65
CA GLN A 266 -1.89 -2.95 42.29
C GLN A 266 -3.05 -2.55 41.38
N LYS A 267 -4.29 -2.53 41.89
CA LYS A 267 -5.45 -2.01 41.14
C LYS A 267 -5.38 -0.50 40.93
N VAL A 268 -4.86 0.25 41.90
CA VAL A 268 -4.63 1.68 41.74
C VAL A 268 -3.56 1.92 40.68
N LEU A 269 -2.46 1.17 40.70
CA LEU A 269 -1.44 1.18 39.64
C LEU A 269 -2.03 0.82 38.28
N SER A 270 -2.87 -0.21 38.18
CA SER A 270 -3.52 -0.55 36.90
C SER A 270 -4.44 0.56 36.41
N LEU A 271 -5.26 1.14 37.30
CA LEU A 271 -6.11 2.29 36.97
C LEU A 271 -5.30 3.54 36.61
N GLU A 272 -4.15 3.77 37.26
CA GLU A 272 -3.22 4.84 36.89
C GLU A 272 -2.60 4.60 35.52
N THR A 273 -2.25 3.36 35.17
CA THR A 273 -1.78 3.02 33.82
C THR A 273 -2.88 3.17 32.77
N GLU A 274 -4.12 2.80 33.08
CA GLU A 274 -5.28 3.03 32.22
C GLU A 274 -5.56 4.53 32.06
N LEU A 275 -5.49 5.32 33.14
CA LEU A 275 -5.62 6.78 33.10
C LEU A 275 -4.50 7.43 32.28
N GLU A 276 -3.26 6.96 32.39
CA GLU A 276 -2.15 7.46 31.58
C GLU A 276 -2.31 7.05 30.10
N GLY A 277 -2.87 5.87 29.85
CA GLY A 277 -3.30 5.41 28.51
C GLY A 277 -4.38 6.31 27.92
N PHE A 278 -5.44 6.60 28.69
CA PHE A 278 -6.50 7.53 28.29
C PHE A 278 -5.97 8.95 28.10
N LYS A 279 -5.07 9.45 28.95
CA LYS A 279 -4.40 10.75 28.76
C LYS A 279 -3.60 10.79 27.45
N LYS A 280 -2.86 9.73 27.12
CA LYS A 280 -2.14 9.63 25.84
C LYS A 280 -3.11 9.64 24.65
N SER A 281 -4.22 8.91 24.74
CA SER A 281 -5.26 8.93 23.71
C SER A 281 -5.91 10.30 23.57
N ILE A 282 -6.24 10.97 24.68
CA ILE A 282 -6.79 12.34 24.68
C ILE A 282 -5.78 13.32 24.07
N TRP A 283 -4.49 13.18 24.39
CA TRP A 283 -3.45 14.05 23.83
C TRP A 283 -3.27 13.83 22.32
N GLN A 284 -3.33 12.59 21.85
CA GLN A 284 -3.32 12.28 20.42
C GLN A 284 -4.55 12.85 19.70
N GLU A 285 -5.73 12.74 20.28
CA GLU A 285 -6.96 13.35 19.75
C GLU A 285 -6.88 14.88 19.78
N GLN A 286 -6.29 15.49 20.81
CA GLN A 286 -6.03 16.92 20.88
C GLN A 286 -5.03 17.38 19.80
N GLU A 287 -3.92 16.65 19.60
CA GLU A 287 -2.93 16.93 18.57
C GLU A 287 -3.55 16.79 17.16
N GLN A 288 -4.42 15.79 16.95
CA GLN A 288 -5.19 15.66 15.72
C GLN A 288 -6.17 16.83 15.55
N ASN A 289 -6.85 17.27 16.60
CA ASN A 289 -7.75 18.41 16.57
C ASN A 289 -7.00 19.72 16.26
N GLU A 290 -5.81 19.92 16.84
CA GLU A 290 -4.93 21.05 16.53
C GLU A 290 -4.46 21.02 15.07
N LYS A 291 -4.07 19.85 14.56
CA LYS A 291 -3.71 19.67 13.13
C LYS A 291 -4.89 19.98 12.22
N LEU A 292 -6.08 19.48 12.54
CA LEU A 292 -7.30 19.77 11.79
C LEU A 292 -7.67 21.25 11.86
N THR A 293 -7.51 21.89 13.01
CA THR A 293 -7.73 23.34 13.20
C THR A 293 -6.71 24.16 12.43
N LEU A 294 -5.44 23.74 12.38
CA LEU A 294 -4.40 24.39 11.58
C LEU A 294 -4.70 24.27 10.08
N ILE A 295 -5.12 23.07 9.63
CA ILE A 295 -5.56 22.84 8.25
C ILE A 295 -6.78 23.70 7.94
N LEU A 296 -7.79 23.72 8.81
CA LEU A 296 -8.98 24.56 8.66
C LEU A 296 -8.60 26.04 8.50
N ASN A 297 -7.80 26.58 9.43
CA ASN A 297 -7.32 27.96 9.36
C ASN A 297 -6.50 28.24 8.09
N LYS A 298 -5.70 27.28 7.62
CA LYS A 298 -4.96 27.41 6.36
C LYS A 298 -5.92 27.44 5.18
N THR A 299 -6.88 26.51 5.12
CA THR A 299 -7.89 26.48 4.06
C THR A 299 -8.78 27.71 4.07
N GLU A 300 -9.12 28.26 5.24
CA GLU A 300 -9.87 29.52 5.35
C GLU A 300 -9.07 30.70 4.83
N ARG A 301 -7.77 30.80 5.15
CA ARG A 301 -6.88 31.82 4.56
C ARG A 301 -6.72 31.64 3.05
N ASP A 302 -6.62 30.41 2.58
CA ASP A 302 -6.56 30.10 1.14
C ASP A 302 -7.89 30.49 0.47
N ILE A 303 -9.04 30.22 1.10
CA ILE A 303 -10.35 30.67 0.62
C ILE A 303 -10.46 32.20 0.63
N GLU A 304 -9.97 32.89 1.66
CA GLU A 304 -9.95 34.36 1.71
C GLU A 304 -9.04 34.97 0.64
N THR A 305 -7.86 34.38 0.41
CA THR A 305 -6.94 34.86 -0.64
C THR A 305 -7.53 34.60 -2.02
N VAL A 306 -8.14 33.44 -2.27
CA VAL A 306 -8.86 33.14 -3.51
C VAL A 306 -10.07 34.06 -3.68
N LYS A 307 -10.85 34.35 -2.64
CA LYS A 307 -11.94 35.34 -2.70
C LYS A 307 -11.41 36.74 -3.04
N LYS A 308 -10.28 37.15 -2.47
CA LYS A 308 -9.62 38.43 -2.84
C LYS A 308 -9.15 38.42 -4.28
N GLN A 309 -8.47 37.37 -4.74
CA GLN A 309 -8.05 37.24 -6.13
C GLN A 309 -9.25 37.22 -7.09
N LEU A 310 -10.33 36.52 -6.74
CA LEU A 310 -11.57 36.50 -7.51
C LEU A 310 -12.19 37.90 -7.58
N SER A 311 -12.24 38.65 -6.47
CA SER A 311 -12.72 40.03 -6.46
C SER A 311 -11.86 40.97 -7.31
N GLN A 312 -10.53 40.77 -7.32
CA GLN A 312 -9.61 41.51 -8.19
C GLN A 312 -9.78 41.14 -9.67
N CYS A 313 -9.95 39.86 -9.99
CA CYS A 313 -10.27 39.39 -11.34
C CYS A 313 -11.63 39.93 -11.80
N GLN A 314 -12.63 39.96 -10.93
CA GLN A 314 -13.95 40.52 -11.20
C GLN A 314 -13.85 42.03 -11.47
N ALA A 315 -13.13 42.78 -10.64
CA ALA A 315 -12.90 44.21 -10.83
C ALA A 315 -12.13 44.50 -12.14
N LYS A 316 -11.12 43.69 -12.47
CA LYS A 316 -10.41 43.76 -13.76
C LYS A 316 -11.34 43.43 -14.93
N HIS A 317 -12.19 42.42 -14.80
CA HIS A 317 -13.16 42.06 -15.82
C HIS A 317 -14.19 43.18 -16.04
N ASP A 318 -14.71 43.77 -14.97
CA ASP A 318 -15.65 44.90 -15.04
C ASP A 318 -14.98 46.15 -15.62
N ALA A 319 -13.72 46.42 -15.28
CA ALA A 319 -12.93 47.50 -15.88
C ALA A 319 -12.71 47.27 -17.38
N LEU A 320 -12.28 46.06 -17.78
CA LEU A 320 -12.11 45.70 -19.20
C LEU A 320 -13.44 45.73 -19.96
N LYS A 321 -14.55 45.36 -19.31
CA LYS A 321 -15.89 45.46 -19.89
C LYS A 321 -16.33 46.90 -20.07
N ALA A 322 -15.99 47.78 -19.14
CA ALA A 322 -16.20 49.23 -19.27
C ALA A 322 -15.32 49.81 -20.38
N GLU A 323 -14.04 49.42 -20.48
CA GLU A 323 -13.14 49.80 -21.58
C GLU A 323 -13.65 49.28 -22.93
N TYR A 324 -14.14 48.05 -23.00
CA TYR A 324 -14.73 47.50 -24.22
C TYR A 324 -15.99 48.27 -24.62
N ALA A 325 -16.84 48.65 -23.65
CA ALA A 325 -18.01 49.47 -23.91
C ALA A 325 -17.62 50.89 -24.38
N THR A 326 -16.57 51.51 -23.82
CA THR A 326 -16.07 52.80 -24.30
C THR A 326 -15.44 52.69 -25.67
N TYR A 327 -14.65 51.65 -25.95
CA TYR A 327 -14.10 51.41 -27.30
C TYR A 327 -15.19 51.14 -28.33
N THR A 328 -16.23 50.38 -27.97
CA THR A 328 -17.38 50.15 -28.86
C THR A 328 -18.11 51.46 -29.16
N ARG A 329 -18.29 52.32 -28.14
CA ARG A 329 -18.88 53.65 -28.33
C ARG A 329 -18.00 54.56 -29.18
N MET A 330 -16.70 54.60 -28.91
CA MET A 330 -15.72 55.38 -29.68
C MET A 330 -15.65 54.91 -31.14
N LEU A 331 -15.71 53.60 -31.37
CA LEU A 331 -15.75 53.01 -32.71
C LEU A 331 -17.05 53.40 -33.42
N HIS A 332 -18.20 53.34 -32.74
CA HIS A 332 -19.45 53.77 -33.33
C HIS A 332 -19.45 55.28 -33.65
N GLU A 333 -18.89 56.11 -32.78
CA GLU A 333 -18.73 57.55 -33.00
C GLU A 333 -17.76 57.83 -34.16
N THR A 334 -16.67 57.08 -34.30
CA THR A 334 -15.71 57.22 -35.42
C THR A 334 -16.28 56.70 -36.74
N GLU A 335 -17.05 55.61 -36.73
CA GLU A 335 -17.78 55.11 -37.89
C GLU A 335 -18.86 56.12 -38.33
N GLN A 336 -19.60 56.72 -37.40
CA GLN A 336 -20.53 57.81 -37.72
C GLN A 336 -19.80 59.03 -38.27
N ALA A 337 -18.67 59.43 -37.68
CA ALA A 337 -17.86 60.54 -38.16
C ALA A 337 -17.28 60.26 -39.56
N LEU A 338 -16.83 59.03 -39.81
CA LEU A 338 -16.36 58.58 -41.11
C LEU A 338 -17.50 58.63 -42.14
N ASN A 339 -18.68 58.13 -41.79
CA ASN A 339 -19.85 58.22 -42.66
C ASN A 339 -20.21 59.68 -42.99
N ARG A 340 -20.18 60.59 -42.00
CA ARG A 340 -20.36 62.04 -42.23
C ARG A 340 -19.27 62.62 -43.13
N ALA A 341 -18.01 62.25 -42.91
CA ALA A 341 -16.89 62.70 -43.73
C ALA A 341 -16.98 62.15 -45.16
N VAL A 342 -17.49 60.94 -45.36
CA VAL A 342 -17.75 60.34 -46.67
C VAL A 342 -18.90 61.09 -47.35
N THR A 343 -20.01 61.36 -46.66
CA THR A 343 -21.10 62.17 -47.24
C THR A 343 -20.60 63.57 -47.60
N ASP A 344 -19.81 64.22 -46.74
CA ASP A 344 -19.20 65.52 -47.01
C ASP A 344 -18.25 65.44 -48.18
N LYS A 345 -17.40 64.41 -48.28
CA LYS A 345 -16.53 64.18 -49.44
C LYS A 345 -17.35 64.03 -50.72
N THR A 346 -18.47 63.31 -50.69
CA THR A 346 -19.34 63.19 -51.87
C THR A 346 -20.01 64.52 -52.24
N LEU A 347 -20.45 65.31 -51.25
CA LEU A 347 -20.99 66.65 -51.47
C LEU A 347 -19.92 67.58 -52.04
N ARG A 348 -18.71 67.60 -51.45
CA ARG A 348 -17.58 68.38 -51.94
C ARG A 348 -17.12 67.92 -53.32
N LEU A 349 -17.16 66.63 -53.65
CA LEU A 349 -16.89 66.15 -55.02
C LEU A 349 -17.95 66.64 -56.01
N ASN A 350 -19.23 66.65 -55.62
CA ASN A 350 -20.30 67.20 -56.43
C ASN A 350 -20.16 68.72 -56.62
N GLU A 351 -19.81 69.45 -55.55
CA GLU A 351 -19.48 70.87 -55.61
C GLU A 351 -18.23 71.12 -56.46
N LEU A 352 -17.19 70.31 -56.35
CA LEU A 352 -15.95 70.43 -57.13
C LEU A 352 -16.21 70.12 -58.60
N ASN A 353 -17.11 69.19 -58.91
CA ASN A 353 -17.58 68.95 -60.27
C ASN A 353 -18.43 70.11 -60.81
N ALA A 354 -19.30 70.69 -59.98
CA ALA A 354 -20.06 71.89 -60.34
C ALA A 354 -19.14 73.10 -60.57
N LEU A 355 -18.15 73.28 -59.69
CA LEU A 355 -17.10 74.30 -59.79
C LEU A 355 -16.18 74.02 -60.98
N ARG A 356 -15.85 72.78 -61.32
CA ARG A 356 -15.10 72.47 -62.56
C ARG A 356 -15.91 72.89 -63.79
N LYS A 357 -17.21 72.58 -63.83
CA LYS A 357 -18.09 73.06 -64.91
C LYS A 357 -18.28 74.58 -64.91
N GLN A 358 -18.18 75.22 -63.74
CA GLN A 358 -18.21 76.67 -63.64
C GLN A 358 -16.88 77.28 -64.07
N ILE A 359 -15.74 76.71 -63.67
CA ILE A 359 -14.39 77.09 -64.11
C ILE A 359 -14.25 76.88 -65.60
N GLU A 360 -14.81 75.83 -66.21
CA GLU A 360 -14.81 75.67 -67.66
C GLU A 360 -15.62 76.79 -68.34
N ARG A 361 -16.77 77.19 -67.78
CA ARG A 361 -17.55 78.34 -68.27
C ARG A 361 -16.82 79.66 -68.08
N GLU A 362 -16.31 79.93 -66.88
CA GLU A 362 -15.51 81.09 -66.55
C GLU A 362 -14.18 81.10 -67.32
N TYR A 363 -13.63 79.94 -67.69
CA TYR A 363 -12.44 79.87 -68.53
C TYR A 363 -12.77 80.24 -69.98
N LEU A 364 -13.93 79.83 -70.49
CA LEU A 364 -14.43 80.32 -71.78
C LEU A 364 -14.66 81.83 -71.74
N GLU A 365 -15.32 82.34 -70.71
CA GLU A 365 -15.50 83.79 -70.51
C GLU A 365 -14.17 84.52 -70.25
N LYS A 366 -13.22 83.89 -69.56
CA LYS A 366 -11.86 84.41 -69.32
C LYS A 366 -11.10 84.47 -70.64
N VAL A 367 -11.22 83.50 -71.53
CA VAL A 367 -10.60 83.57 -72.86
C VAL A 367 -11.19 84.74 -73.64
N GLU A 368 -12.51 84.92 -73.61
CA GLU A 368 -13.17 86.10 -74.20
C GLU A 368 -12.68 87.42 -73.56
N LEU A 369 -12.55 87.47 -72.23
CA LEU A 369 -12.06 88.64 -71.51
C LEU A 369 -10.54 88.82 -71.60
N GLU A 370 -9.73 87.79 -71.78
CA GLU A 370 -8.29 87.88 -72.00
C GLU A 370 -8.02 88.41 -73.40
N ASP A 371 -8.87 88.10 -74.37
CA ASP A 371 -8.86 88.78 -75.66
C ASP A 371 -9.20 90.28 -75.48
N GLU A 372 -10.22 90.63 -74.68
CA GLU A 372 -10.52 92.04 -74.35
C GLU A 372 -9.43 92.73 -73.49
N ILE A 373 -8.79 92.00 -72.56
CA ILE A 373 -7.76 92.52 -71.64
C ILE A 373 -6.43 92.62 -72.36
N MET A 374 -6.05 91.71 -73.26
CA MET A 374 -4.89 91.95 -74.13
C MET A 374 -5.08 93.22 -74.96
N GLU A 375 -6.32 93.51 -75.36
CA GLU A 375 -6.72 94.80 -75.93
C GLU A 375 -6.47 95.96 -74.95
N LYS A 376 -6.87 95.83 -73.68
CA LYS A 376 -6.71 96.88 -72.65
C LYS A 376 -5.32 96.94 -71.97
N MET A 377 -4.54 95.88 -71.87
CA MET A 377 -3.19 95.87 -71.27
C MET A 377 -2.17 96.51 -72.20
N ARG A 378 -2.41 96.44 -73.52
CA ARG A 378 -1.79 97.38 -74.46
C ARG A 378 -2.01 98.84 -74.07
N THR A 379 -3.13 99.17 -73.42
CA THR A 379 -3.47 100.55 -72.99
C THR A 379 -2.96 100.94 -71.59
N GLN A 380 -2.56 100.00 -70.73
CA GLN A 380 -2.18 100.29 -69.32
C GLN A 380 -0.74 99.93 -68.92
N LEU A 381 0.05 99.33 -69.81
CA LEU A 381 1.53 99.27 -69.68
C LEU A 381 2.20 100.66 -69.61
N THR A 382 1.42 101.72 -69.78
CA THR A 382 1.61 103.03 -69.15
C THR A 382 1.21 102.98 -67.66
N MET A 383 1.95 102.26 -66.80
CA MET A 383 3.07 102.86 -66.04
C MET A 383 2.59 103.56 -64.76
N ASP A 384 2.67 102.89 -63.58
CA ASP A 384 2.87 103.62 -62.32
C ASP A 384 3.48 102.81 -61.15
N LYS A 385 4.35 103.46 -60.36
CA LYS A 385 5.41 102.91 -59.47
C LYS A 385 5.16 103.14 -57.96
N ALA A 386 5.18 102.04 -57.17
CA ALA A 386 5.70 101.79 -55.79
C ALA A 386 5.89 102.89 -54.69
N SER A 387 5.43 102.60 -53.44
CA SER A 387 5.81 103.22 -52.12
C SER A 387 5.15 102.43 -50.93
N GLN A 388 5.78 101.63 -50.04
CA GLN A 388 6.65 101.78 -48.83
C GLN A 388 6.06 102.48 -47.54
N TYR A 389 5.99 101.80 -46.34
CA TYR A 389 6.31 102.37 -44.97
C TYR A 389 6.24 101.52 -43.63
N THR A 390 5.66 100.32 -43.46
CA THR A 390 5.19 99.87 -42.10
C THR A 390 6.09 98.91 -41.29
N LYS A 391 7.04 99.38 -40.44
CA LYS A 391 7.91 98.48 -39.63
C LYS A 391 8.25 98.88 -38.16
N LYS A 392 7.41 99.64 -37.42
CA LYS A 392 7.78 100.25 -36.10
C LYS A 392 7.21 99.63 -34.79
N LEU A 393 6.52 98.48 -34.78
CA LEU A 393 5.79 97.96 -33.59
C LEU A 393 6.66 97.06 -32.63
N THR A 394 7.66 97.57 -31.89
CA THR A 394 7.63 98.08 -30.49
C THR A 394 7.30 97.10 -29.33
N THR A 395 8.30 96.86 -28.48
CA THR A 395 8.42 97.27 -27.05
C THR A 395 7.46 96.82 -25.94
N LYS A 396 6.38 96.07 -26.14
CA LYS A 396 5.43 95.76 -25.02
C LYS A 396 5.88 94.76 -23.94
N GLN A 397 6.99 94.04 -24.10
CA GLN A 397 7.20 92.77 -23.38
C GLN A 397 7.94 92.85 -22.02
N ARG A 398 8.31 94.04 -21.54
CA ARG A 398 9.30 94.18 -20.44
C ARG A 398 8.73 94.42 -19.02
N ASP A 399 7.45 94.77 -18.87
CA ASP A 399 6.90 95.23 -17.58
C ASP A 399 6.46 94.10 -16.61
N LEU A 400 6.28 92.86 -17.09
CA LEU A 400 5.67 91.78 -16.30
C LEU A 400 6.55 91.24 -15.15
N THR A 401 7.88 91.29 -15.28
CA THR A 401 8.81 90.61 -14.38
C THR A 401 8.84 91.19 -12.95
N LYS A 402 8.48 92.46 -12.78
CA LYS A 402 8.63 93.18 -11.50
C LYS A 402 7.58 92.81 -10.43
N SER A 403 6.51 92.11 -10.81
CA SER A 403 5.38 91.79 -9.93
C SER A 403 5.60 90.60 -8.99
N LEU A 404 6.58 89.73 -9.25
CA LEU A 404 6.71 88.46 -8.54
C LEU A 404 7.54 88.55 -7.23
N GLU A 405 8.42 89.55 -7.09
CA GLU A 405 9.30 89.67 -5.91
C GLU A 405 8.58 90.04 -4.61
N THR A 406 7.43 90.71 -4.70
CA THR A 406 6.68 91.20 -3.52
C THR A 406 5.98 90.10 -2.71
N GLN A 407 5.62 88.97 -3.32
CA GLN A 407 4.92 87.87 -2.62
C GLN A 407 5.82 87.10 -1.64
N THR A 408 7.12 87.07 -1.89
CA THR A 408 8.09 86.36 -1.05
C THR A 408 8.24 86.97 0.36
N ALA A 409 8.05 88.29 0.50
CA ALA A 409 8.23 89.00 1.77
C ALA A 409 7.10 88.76 2.79
N GLU A 410 5.90 88.35 2.37
CA GLU A 410 4.78 88.08 3.29
C GLU A 410 4.95 86.77 4.07
N VAL A 411 5.64 85.78 3.50
CA VAL A 411 5.85 84.46 4.13
C VAL A 411 6.83 84.55 5.31
N GLU A 412 7.89 85.35 5.21
CA GLU A 412 8.88 85.53 6.30
C GLU A 412 8.28 86.13 7.58
N ASN A 413 7.24 86.97 7.45
CA ASN A 413 6.58 87.57 8.61
C ASN A 413 5.76 86.56 9.44
N THR A 414 5.26 85.49 8.83
CA THR A 414 4.49 84.46 9.56
C THR A 414 5.37 83.60 10.47
N ILE A 415 6.58 83.27 10.02
CA ILE A 415 7.58 82.48 10.77
C ILE A 415 8.05 83.21 12.05
N SER A 416 8.15 84.54 11.98
CA SER A 416 8.57 85.37 13.12
C SER A 416 7.53 85.38 14.25
N ARG A 417 6.25 85.19 13.93
CA ARG A 417 5.15 85.20 14.92
C ARG A 417 5.13 83.92 15.76
N ASP A 418 5.32 82.77 15.14
CA ASP A 418 5.27 81.47 15.84
C ASP A 418 6.50 81.27 16.76
N SER A 419 7.65 81.86 16.41
CA SER A 419 8.84 81.86 17.27
C SER A 419 8.64 82.60 18.60
N LEU A 420 7.73 83.60 18.64
CA LEU A 420 7.46 84.40 19.83
C LEU A 420 6.55 83.67 20.84
N GLU A 421 5.66 82.79 20.36
CA GLU A 421 4.84 81.93 21.23
C GLU A 421 5.67 80.86 21.96
N ILE A 422 6.70 80.30 21.31
CA ILE A 422 7.61 79.32 21.94
C ILE A 422 8.37 79.93 23.13
N SER A 423 8.87 81.16 22.99
CA SER A 423 9.57 81.87 24.06
C SER A 423 8.67 82.18 25.27
N ASN A 424 7.39 82.46 25.04
CA ASN A 424 6.40 82.68 26.11
C ASN A 424 6.12 81.41 26.93
N VAL A 425 6.19 80.22 26.33
CA VAL A 425 6.04 78.95 27.07
C VAL A 425 7.28 78.64 27.91
N GLN A 426 8.49 78.91 27.40
CA GLN A 426 9.73 78.69 28.14
C GLN A 426 9.86 79.57 29.40
N THR A 427 9.44 80.83 29.33
CA THR A 427 9.41 81.74 30.50
C THR A 427 8.39 81.33 31.57
N ARG A 428 7.32 80.61 31.20
CA ARG A 428 6.36 80.03 32.16
C ARG A 428 6.99 78.89 32.98
N ILE A 429 7.82 78.05 32.36
CA ILE A 429 8.49 76.92 33.01
C ILE A 429 9.55 77.41 34.01
N GLU A 430 10.35 78.42 33.65
CA GLU A 430 11.32 79.02 34.58
C GLU A 430 10.69 79.66 35.82
N ARG A 431 9.49 80.25 35.71
CA ARG A 431 8.76 80.79 36.88
C ARG A 431 8.32 79.70 37.85
N LEU A 432 7.91 78.54 37.36
CA LEU A 432 7.52 77.41 38.22
C LEU A 432 8.72 76.80 38.95
N GLY A 433 9.90 76.78 38.32
CA GLY A 433 11.15 76.38 38.97
C GLY A 433 11.53 77.28 40.17
N LYS A 434 11.44 78.60 40.02
CA LYS A 434 11.74 79.56 41.10
C LYS A 434 10.79 79.49 42.30
N ILE A 435 9.54 79.04 42.10
CA ILE A 435 8.58 78.84 43.20
C ILE A 435 8.93 77.59 44.02
N MET A 436 9.51 76.57 43.39
CA MET A 436 9.96 75.35 44.08
C MET A 436 11.14 75.66 45.03
N ASP A 437 12.14 76.41 44.55
CA ASP A 437 13.30 76.80 45.38
C ASP A 437 12.90 77.65 46.61
N GLN A 438 11.87 78.49 46.47
CA GLN A 438 11.35 79.31 47.58
C GLN A 438 10.67 78.47 48.68
N LEU A 439 10.02 77.36 48.32
CA LEU A 439 9.37 76.47 49.29
C LEU A 439 10.40 75.63 50.07
N ASP A 440 11.53 75.27 49.45
CA ASP A 440 12.62 74.54 50.12
C ASP A 440 13.35 75.43 51.15
N GLU A 441 13.50 76.73 50.88
CA GLU A 441 14.07 77.71 51.82
C GLU A 441 13.18 77.92 53.07
N GLU A 442 11.85 77.90 52.91
CA GLU A 442 10.91 77.99 54.04
C GLU A 442 10.96 76.77 54.97
N ILE A 443 11.20 75.57 54.42
CA ILE A 443 11.37 74.33 55.20
C ILE A 443 12.65 74.41 56.05
N ALA A 444 13.75 74.94 55.51
CA ALA A 444 15.01 75.11 56.25
C ALA A 444 14.84 76.04 57.47
N GLN A 445 14.09 77.15 57.33
CA GLN A 445 13.84 78.10 58.42
C GLN A 445 13.00 77.51 59.56
N LYS A 446 12.07 76.57 59.27
CA LYS A 446 11.27 75.89 60.29
C LYS A 446 12.08 74.91 61.12
N ASN A 447 13.09 74.25 60.54
CA ASN A 447 13.99 73.34 61.28
C ASN A 447 14.91 74.07 62.28
N GLU A 448 15.29 75.32 62.01
CA GLU A 448 16.11 76.11 62.96
C GLU A 448 15.35 76.47 64.25
N ILE A 449 14.02 76.66 64.17
CA ILE A 449 13.16 76.93 65.32
C ILE A 449 13.06 75.72 66.25
N ILE A 450 13.05 74.49 65.70
CA ILE A 450 12.98 73.26 66.48
C ILE A 450 14.24 73.08 67.33
N SER A 451 15.42 73.33 66.77
CA SER A 451 16.71 73.21 67.49
C SER A 451 16.82 74.12 68.72
N ARG A 452 16.18 75.30 68.70
CA ARG A 452 16.14 76.21 69.87
C ARG A 452 15.26 75.68 71.02
N SER A 453 14.22 74.91 70.71
CA SER A 453 13.32 74.35 71.73
C SER A 453 13.95 73.18 72.51
N GLU A 454 14.84 72.41 71.89
CA GLU A 454 15.55 71.29 72.54
C GLU A 454 16.60 71.77 73.57
N GLN A 455 17.21 72.93 73.36
CA GLN A 455 18.20 73.51 74.28
C GLN A 455 17.59 74.02 75.60
N GLU A 456 16.30 74.38 75.64
CA GLU A 456 15.62 74.79 76.88
C GLU A 456 15.29 73.61 77.81
N ILE A 457 15.07 72.40 77.27
CA ILE A 457 14.77 71.19 78.03
C ILE A 457 15.97 70.77 78.89
N VAL A 458 17.19 70.86 78.35
CA VAL A 458 18.43 70.47 79.05
C VAL A 458 18.67 71.33 80.30
N LYS A 459 18.28 72.61 80.31
CA LYS A 459 18.48 73.51 81.47
C LYS A 459 17.60 73.18 82.68
N ARG A 460 16.43 72.55 82.50
CA ARG A 460 15.54 72.18 83.62
C ARG A 460 16.03 70.95 84.40
N ASN A 461 16.75 70.02 83.75
CA ASN A 461 17.26 68.81 84.41
C ASN A 461 18.37 69.08 85.44
N ALA A 462 19.21 70.10 85.24
CA ALA A 462 20.30 70.43 86.16
C ALA A 462 19.85 70.96 87.55
N ILE A 463 18.59 71.34 87.72
CA ILE A 463 18.06 71.86 88.99
C ILE A 463 17.63 70.72 89.94
N ILE A 464 17.28 69.55 89.40
CA ILE A 464 16.78 68.41 90.19
C ILE A 464 17.92 67.76 91.02
N GLU A 465 19.12 67.68 90.45
CA GLU A 465 20.28 67.01 91.06
C GLU A 465 20.74 67.64 92.40
N ARG A 466 20.55 68.95 92.59
CA ARG A 466 21.01 69.64 93.81
C ARG A 466 20.19 69.34 95.07
N LYS A 467 18.94 68.87 94.95
CA LYS A 467 18.09 68.58 96.12
C LYS A 467 18.36 67.22 96.79
N GLN A 468 19.06 66.30 96.11
CA GLN A 468 19.29 64.94 96.61
C GLN A 468 20.39 64.85 97.70
N ASN A 469 21.39 65.73 97.70
CA ASN A 469 22.54 65.67 98.61
C ASN A 469 22.28 66.03 100.09
N ILE A 470 21.11 66.57 100.43
CA ILE A 470 20.80 67.02 101.81
C ILE A 470 20.33 65.86 102.71
N ILE A 471 19.86 64.76 102.13
CA ILE A 471 19.25 63.64 102.86
C ILE A 471 20.30 62.76 103.57
N ASP A 472 21.50 62.61 103.02
CA ASP A 472 22.50 61.67 103.52
C ASP A 472 23.16 62.07 104.87
N GLN A 473 23.07 63.35 105.28
CA GLN A 473 23.74 63.81 106.51
C GLN A 473 23.05 63.39 107.81
N TYR A 474 21.76 63.02 107.79
CA TYR A 474 21.02 62.72 109.02
C TYR A 474 21.21 61.28 109.55
N ASN A 475 21.61 60.31 108.72
CA ASN A 475 21.70 58.90 109.13
C ASN A 475 22.90 58.57 110.05
N LYS A 476 23.91 59.43 110.14
CA LYS A 476 25.17 59.13 110.83
C LYS A 476 25.14 59.32 112.36
N ARG A 477 24.05 59.83 112.95
CA ARG A 477 23.96 60.13 114.38
C ARG A 477 23.41 59.00 115.26
N LEU A 478 22.86 57.94 114.68
CA LEU A 478 22.11 56.91 115.42
C LEU A 478 22.97 55.75 115.96
N GLU A 479 24.16 55.53 115.40
CA GLU A 479 25.02 54.37 115.70
C GLU A 479 25.79 54.43 117.03
N THR A 480 25.91 55.60 117.67
CA THR A 480 26.82 55.80 118.82
C THR A 480 26.25 55.40 120.18
N LEU A 481 24.96 55.02 120.31
CA LEU A 481 24.32 54.78 121.61
C LEU A 481 24.26 53.31 122.07
N ILE A 482 24.52 52.33 121.20
CA ILE A 482 24.32 50.90 121.52
C ILE A 482 25.54 50.26 122.21
N SER A 483 26.73 50.84 122.09
CA SER A 483 27.99 50.25 122.57
C SER A 483 28.29 50.39 124.07
N LYS A 484 27.35 50.88 124.92
CA LYS A 484 27.62 51.29 126.31
C LYS A 484 27.05 50.44 127.46
N ALA A 485 26.45 49.26 127.25
CA ALA A 485 25.81 48.51 128.35
C ALA A 485 26.09 46.99 128.35
N GLY A 486 27.31 46.57 128.73
CA GLY A 486 27.67 45.15 128.90
C GLY A 486 27.71 44.67 130.36
N GLY A 487 27.44 43.36 130.59
CA GLY A 487 27.99 42.57 131.70
C GLY A 487 27.07 41.55 132.42
N VAL A 488 27.60 40.34 132.74
CA VAL A 488 27.83 39.73 134.09
C VAL A 488 27.66 38.18 134.15
N GLU A 489 28.59 37.49 134.86
CA GLU A 489 28.65 36.04 135.21
C GLU A 489 27.97 35.69 136.55
N LEU A 490 27.59 34.41 136.73
CA LEU A 490 26.71 33.94 137.82
C LEU A 490 27.16 32.60 138.50
N GLY A 491 26.59 32.28 139.68
CA GLY A 491 27.09 31.32 140.70
C GLY A 491 26.49 29.89 140.75
N PRO A 492 26.79 29.06 141.79
CA PRO A 492 26.69 27.58 141.72
C PRO A 492 25.30 26.93 141.55
N LEU A 493 24.21 27.57 141.98
CA LEU A 493 22.83 27.12 141.65
C LEU A 493 22.53 27.27 140.16
N GLU A 494 23.28 28.15 139.50
CA GLU A 494 23.26 28.32 138.06
C GLU A 494 24.15 27.34 137.33
N ILE A 495 25.02 26.60 138.01
CA ILE A 495 25.73 25.47 137.41
C ILE A 495 24.77 24.28 137.29
N THR A 496 23.87 24.07 138.27
CA THR A 496 22.83 23.03 138.19
C THR A 496 21.71 23.39 137.22
N ILE A 497 21.28 24.65 137.21
CA ILE A 497 20.38 25.19 136.18
C ILE A 497 21.08 25.14 134.81
N ASN A 498 22.37 25.45 134.69
CA ASN A 498 23.15 25.26 133.45
C ASN A 498 23.28 23.78 133.05
N SER A 499 23.26 22.81 133.97
CA SER A 499 23.31 21.39 133.58
C SER A 499 21.98 20.89 133.04
N LEU A 500 20.86 21.33 133.64
CA LEU A 500 19.51 21.05 133.15
C LEU A 500 19.21 21.87 131.88
N GLN A 501 19.67 23.13 131.80
CA GLN A 501 19.69 23.92 130.56
C GLN A 501 20.56 23.25 129.51
N LYS A 502 21.75 22.73 129.82
CA LYS A 502 22.54 21.96 128.85
C LYS A 502 21.83 20.70 128.37
N SER A 503 21.08 20.01 129.22
CA SER A 503 20.28 18.86 128.81
C SER A 503 19.07 19.26 127.97
N ILE A 504 18.44 20.39 128.28
CA ILE A 504 17.33 20.97 127.50
C ILE A 504 17.87 21.52 126.17
N GLU A 505 19.03 22.17 126.17
CA GLU A 505 19.75 22.67 125.01
C GLU A 505 20.21 21.51 124.14
N ALA A 506 20.69 20.40 124.71
CA ALA A 506 21.03 19.20 123.94
C ALA A 506 19.79 18.60 123.24
N ARG A 507 18.64 18.55 123.93
CA ARG A 507 17.37 18.12 123.32
C ARG A 507 16.82 19.13 122.32
N GLN A 508 16.97 20.42 122.58
CA GLN A 508 16.61 21.50 121.63
C GLN A 508 17.52 21.51 120.42
N GLN A 509 18.79 21.13 120.58
CA GLN A 509 19.76 20.99 119.50
C GLN A 509 19.47 19.76 118.66
N GLU A 510 19.08 18.63 119.27
CA GLU A 510 18.58 17.45 118.54
C GLU A 510 17.28 17.77 117.77
N ILE A 511 16.36 18.52 118.38
CA ILE A 511 15.15 19.01 117.69
C ILE A 511 15.52 19.99 116.56
N ALA A 512 16.48 20.89 116.77
CA ALA A 512 16.95 21.83 115.76
C ALA A 512 17.66 21.12 114.61
N GLU A 513 18.43 20.07 114.88
CA GLU A 513 19.07 19.21 113.88
C GLU A 513 18.02 18.46 113.06
N LEU A 514 17.00 17.89 113.70
CA LEU A 514 15.89 17.24 113.00
C LEU A 514 15.04 18.24 112.20
N GLN A 515 14.80 19.44 112.72
CA GLN A 515 14.15 20.52 111.98
C GLN A 515 15.00 20.99 110.80
N GLN A 516 16.33 21.04 110.95
CA GLN A 516 17.25 21.39 109.87
C GLN A 516 17.31 20.30 108.81
N MET A 517 17.30 19.02 109.20
CA MET A 517 17.18 17.90 108.26
C MET A 517 15.83 17.92 107.54
N TRP A 518 14.74 18.21 108.24
CA TRP A 518 13.42 18.35 107.64
C TRP A 518 13.35 19.52 106.65
N LEU A 519 13.87 20.71 107.01
CA LEU A 519 13.97 21.86 106.12
C LEU A 519 14.87 21.59 104.91
N ARG A 520 15.95 20.82 105.09
CA ARG A 520 16.81 20.38 104.00
C ARG A 520 16.08 19.44 103.04
N GLN A 521 15.37 18.44 103.56
CA GLN A 521 14.55 17.54 102.73
C GLN A 521 13.40 18.28 102.05
N GLN A 522 12.77 19.25 102.72
CA GLN A 522 11.73 20.09 102.13
C GLN A 522 12.29 20.98 101.03
N SER A 523 13.48 21.56 101.23
CA SER A 523 14.17 22.38 100.22
C SER A 523 14.59 21.54 99.02
N GLU A 524 15.07 20.32 99.25
CA GLU A 524 15.40 19.34 98.21
C GLU A 524 14.16 18.91 97.43
N LEU A 525 13.03 18.65 98.10
CA LEU A 525 11.76 18.36 97.44
C LEU A 525 11.26 19.53 96.60
N VAL A 526 11.36 20.77 97.11
CA VAL A 526 11.01 21.98 96.35
C VAL A 526 11.94 22.15 95.15
N GLN A 527 13.23 21.86 95.30
CA GLN A 527 14.19 21.93 94.22
C GLN A 527 13.89 20.88 93.13
N LEU A 528 13.65 19.63 93.51
CA LEU A 528 13.23 18.56 92.61
C LEU A 528 11.90 18.87 91.92
N THR A 529 10.98 19.54 92.62
CA THR A 529 9.70 19.97 92.04
C THR A 529 9.93 21.06 90.99
N LYS A 530 10.80 22.05 91.27
CA LYS A 530 11.18 23.07 90.28
C LYS A 530 11.90 22.45 89.08
N ASP A 531 12.79 21.49 89.30
CA ASP A 531 13.53 20.81 88.23
C ASP A 531 12.57 19.97 87.37
N LYS A 532 11.61 19.27 87.97
CA LYS A 532 10.53 18.58 87.25
C LYS A 532 9.70 19.55 86.41
N ASP A 533 9.31 20.69 86.97
CA ASP A 533 8.52 21.69 86.24
C ASP A 533 9.32 22.31 85.09
N MET A 534 10.62 22.56 85.29
CA MET A 534 11.53 23.03 84.26
C MET A 534 11.72 22.00 83.14
N GLN A 535 11.95 20.74 83.49
CA GLN A 535 11.99 19.63 82.53
C GLN A 535 10.66 19.48 81.77
N SER A 536 9.51 19.67 82.42
CA SER A 536 8.20 19.67 81.77
C SER A 536 8.03 20.82 80.77
N VAL A 537 8.56 22.01 81.08
CA VAL A 537 8.61 23.14 80.15
C VAL A 537 9.52 22.81 78.96
N ASP A 538 10.68 22.22 79.19
CA ASP A 538 11.62 21.87 78.13
C ASP A 538 11.10 20.73 77.24
N VAL A 539 10.42 19.73 77.80
CA VAL A 539 9.68 18.71 77.02
C VAL A 539 8.61 19.37 76.15
N ARG A 540 7.88 20.38 76.66
CA ARG A 540 6.91 21.13 75.84
C ARG A 540 7.58 21.93 74.73
N LYS A 541 8.76 22.53 74.97
CA LYS A 541 9.54 23.23 73.94
C LYS A 541 10.04 22.26 72.87
N LEU A 542 10.61 21.12 73.28
CA LEU A 542 11.10 20.07 72.37
C LEU A 542 9.96 19.48 71.54
N LYS A 543 8.77 19.26 72.13
CA LYS A 543 7.58 18.86 71.38
C LYS A 543 7.19 19.89 70.32
N LYS A 544 7.17 21.18 70.65
CA LYS A 544 6.91 22.25 69.67
C LYS A 544 7.97 22.29 68.56
N GLN A 545 9.25 22.15 68.91
CA GLN A 545 10.34 22.09 67.93
C GLN A 545 10.20 20.87 67.02
N LEU A 546 9.87 19.71 67.56
CA LEU A 546 9.63 18.49 66.79
C LEU A 546 8.46 18.68 65.82
N THR A 547 7.36 19.29 66.25
CA THR A 547 6.23 19.61 65.36
C THR A 547 6.67 20.55 64.23
N ILE A 548 7.41 21.62 64.54
CA ILE A 548 7.92 22.55 63.52
C ILE A 548 8.85 21.84 62.54
N LEU A 549 9.77 21.01 63.02
CA LEU A 549 10.69 20.23 62.18
C LEU A 549 9.94 19.21 61.33
N SER A 550 8.91 18.54 61.87
CA SER A 550 8.07 17.62 61.11
C SER A 550 7.30 18.34 60.00
N GLN A 551 6.78 19.54 60.28
CA GLN A 551 6.09 20.35 59.27
C GLN A 551 7.04 20.87 58.21
N LYS A 552 8.27 21.27 58.60
CA LYS A 552 9.32 21.65 57.64
C LYS A 552 9.72 20.47 56.78
N LYS A 553 9.89 19.29 57.36
CA LYS A 553 10.19 18.04 56.65
C LYS A 553 9.12 17.73 55.60
N ILE A 554 7.85 17.76 55.98
CA ILE A 554 6.73 17.54 55.03
C ILE A 554 6.75 18.57 53.91
N ARG A 555 7.03 19.84 54.23
CA ARG A 555 7.13 20.90 53.21
C ARG A 555 8.27 20.63 52.23
N THR A 556 9.47 20.31 52.74
CA THR A 556 10.62 20.00 51.90
C THR A 556 10.45 18.71 51.10
N GLU A 557 9.77 17.70 51.65
CA GLU A 557 9.42 16.48 50.91
C GLU A 557 8.43 16.80 49.79
N GLY A 558 7.43 17.64 50.05
CA GLY A 558 6.51 18.16 49.03
C GLY A 558 7.24 18.92 47.91
N ASP A 559 8.15 19.82 48.26
CA ASP A 559 8.96 20.57 47.28
C ASP A 559 9.84 19.62 46.44
N ILE A 560 10.43 18.59 47.06
CA ILE A 560 11.23 17.57 46.35
C ILE A 560 10.35 16.77 45.38
N ASP A 561 9.15 16.37 45.79
CA ASP A 561 8.23 15.62 44.94
C ASP A 561 7.71 16.48 43.79
N GLU A 562 7.47 17.77 44.00
CA GLU A 562 7.12 18.73 42.95
C GLU A 562 8.27 18.88 41.94
N GLN A 563 9.50 19.09 42.41
CA GLN A 563 10.69 19.13 41.56
C GLN A 563 10.92 17.82 40.80
N ARG A 564 10.64 16.66 41.40
CA ARG A 564 10.71 15.36 40.72
C ARG A 564 9.68 15.23 39.61
N ARG A 565 8.46 15.72 39.81
CA ARG A 565 7.42 15.76 38.77
C ARG A 565 7.83 16.68 37.64
N GLU A 566 8.33 17.88 37.95
CA GLU A 566 8.86 18.80 36.93
C GLU A 566 10.01 18.17 36.15
N THR A 567 10.92 17.46 36.82
CA THR A 567 12.03 16.76 36.15
C THR A 567 11.50 15.68 35.21
N TYR A 568 10.52 14.89 35.64
CA TYR A 568 9.89 13.87 34.80
C TYR A 568 9.14 14.47 33.59
N ASP A 569 8.46 15.59 33.79
CA ASP A 569 7.77 16.31 32.70
C ASP A 569 8.79 16.88 31.69
N ILE A 570 9.93 17.38 32.17
CA ILE A 570 11.04 17.82 31.32
C ILE A 570 11.66 16.63 30.57
N GLU A 571 11.92 15.50 31.22
CA GLU A 571 12.44 14.29 30.59
C GLU A 571 11.47 13.76 29.52
N ARG A 572 10.18 13.77 29.79
CA ARG A 572 9.14 13.42 28.82
C ARG A 572 9.13 14.40 27.64
N SER A 573 9.27 15.70 27.89
CA SER A 573 9.39 16.72 26.84
C SER A 573 10.63 16.50 25.98
N ILE A 574 11.78 16.19 26.59
CA ILE A 574 13.02 15.84 25.88
C ILE A 574 12.82 14.58 25.02
N SER A 575 12.18 13.54 25.55
CA SER A 575 11.90 12.32 24.78
C SER A 575 10.95 12.59 23.61
N ASN A 576 9.93 13.43 23.80
CA ASN A 576 9.04 13.85 22.72
C ASN A 576 9.81 14.63 21.64
N MET A 577 10.67 15.59 22.02
CA MET A 577 11.51 16.32 21.07
C MET A 577 12.49 15.40 20.33
N GLN A 578 13.07 14.40 20.99
CA GLN A 578 13.91 13.38 20.35
C GLN A 578 13.11 12.55 19.34
N ASN A 579 11.90 12.13 19.70
CA ASN A 579 11.00 11.41 18.79
C ASN A 579 10.62 12.28 17.58
N ASP A 580 10.35 13.56 17.78
CA ASP A 580 10.05 14.48 16.68
C ASP A 580 11.27 14.76 15.81
N MET A 581 12.47 14.81 16.40
CA MET A 581 13.72 14.87 15.63
C MET A 581 13.93 13.60 14.79
N ILE A 582 13.61 12.42 15.33
CA ILE A 582 13.64 11.16 14.58
C ILE A 582 12.58 11.16 13.45
N LYS A 583 11.36 11.62 13.72
CA LYS A 583 10.31 11.79 12.70
C LYS A 583 10.73 12.76 11.60
N LEU A 584 11.32 13.90 11.97
CA LEU A 584 11.83 14.88 11.00
C LEU A 584 12.97 14.29 10.18
N ASN A 585 13.91 13.54 10.79
CA ASN A 585 14.99 12.88 10.06
C ASN A 585 14.48 11.77 9.13
N THR A 586 13.46 11.01 9.53
CA THR A 586 12.84 9.99 8.68
C THR A 586 12.06 10.62 7.52
N LEU A 587 11.32 11.70 7.77
CA LEU A 587 10.68 12.50 6.72
C LEU A 587 11.71 13.12 5.79
N LEU A 588 12.81 13.68 6.30
CA LEU A 588 13.90 14.24 5.50
C LEU A 588 14.54 13.17 4.61
N ASN A 589 14.81 11.97 5.14
CA ASN A 589 15.32 10.86 4.34
C ASN A 589 14.31 10.40 3.29
N LYS A 590 13.02 10.41 3.60
CA LYS A 590 11.96 10.07 2.64
C LYS A 590 11.87 11.11 1.54
N GLU A 591 11.88 12.41 1.88
CA GLU A 591 11.90 13.52 0.92
C GLU A 591 13.18 13.54 0.09
N LYS A 592 14.32 13.16 0.68
CA LYS A 592 15.56 12.98 -0.06
C LYS A 592 15.46 11.80 -1.04
N GLY A 593 14.87 10.68 -0.61
CA GLY A 593 14.62 9.54 -1.48
C GLY A 593 13.65 9.87 -2.62
N THR A 594 12.56 10.61 -2.36
CA THR A 594 11.66 11.08 -3.42
C THR A 594 12.35 12.08 -4.34
N HIS A 595 13.19 12.98 -3.81
CA HIS A 595 14.00 13.89 -4.62
C HIS A 595 14.98 13.13 -5.52
N ASP A 596 15.71 12.16 -4.98
CA ASP A 596 16.66 11.35 -5.75
C ASP A 596 15.95 10.53 -6.83
N ASN A 597 14.77 9.96 -6.52
CA ASN A 597 13.94 9.27 -7.51
C ASN A 597 13.43 10.22 -8.61
N LEU A 598 12.88 11.38 -8.25
CA LEU A 598 12.44 12.38 -9.23
C LEU A 598 13.59 12.90 -10.09
N HIS A 599 14.78 13.05 -9.50
CA HIS A 599 15.98 13.42 -10.24
C HIS A 599 16.40 12.31 -11.21
N GLN A 600 16.35 11.05 -10.79
CA GLN A 600 16.60 9.91 -11.66
C GLN A 600 15.56 9.80 -12.78
N ASP A 601 14.27 9.97 -12.47
CA ASP A 601 13.18 9.99 -13.45
C ASP A 601 13.36 11.13 -14.45
N ASN A 602 13.76 12.32 -13.99
CA ASN A 602 14.08 13.44 -14.89
C ASN A 602 15.26 13.13 -15.80
N ILE A 603 16.32 12.46 -15.30
CA ILE A 603 17.44 12.02 -16.15
C ILE A 603 16.96 10.99 -17.18
N LEU A 604 16.09 10.06 -16.80
CA LEU A 604 15.53 9.07 -17.72
C LEU A 604 14.66 9.74 -18.79
N LEU A 605 13.77 10.66 -18.38
CA LEU A 605 12.95 11.45 -19.30
C LEU A 605 13.80 12.33 -20.22
N GLU A 606 14.87 12.94 -19.72
CA GLU A 606 15.80 13.71 -20.54
C GLU A 606 16.49 12.80 -21.57
N ASN A 607 16.93 11.61 -21.18
CA ASN A 607 17.49 10.63 -22.11
C ASN A 607 16.46 10.15 -23.14
N ASP A 608 15.21 9.91 -22.73
CA ASP A 608 14.12 9.53 -23.63
C ASP A 608 13.81 10.66 -24.61
N PHE A 609 13.79 11.93 -24.16
CA PHE A 609 13.65 13.08 -25.04
C PHE A 609 14.82 13.22 -26.01
N ILE A 610 16.06 13.00 -25.55
CA ILE A 610 17.24 13.00 -26.42
C ILE A 610 17.15 11.87 -27.45
N MET A 611 16.70 10.69 -27.06
CA MET A 611 16.51 9.55 -27.98
C MET A 611 15.42 9.85 -29.00
N ALA A 612 14.26 10.33 -28.58
CA ALA A 612 13.18 10.73 -29.47
C ALA A 612 13.62 11.86 -30.43
N LEU A 613 14.43 12.80 -29.95
CA LEU A 613 14.99 13.86 -30.79
C LEU A 613 15.98 13.30 -31.82
N LYS A 614 16.86 12.36 -31.43
CA LYS A 614 17.75 11.67 -32.37
C LYS A 614 16.99 10.83 -33.40
N GLU A 615 15.91 10.16 -33.00
CA GLU A 615 15.05 9.41 -33.91
C GLU A 615 14.37 10.34 -34.91
N ALA A 616 13.80 11.46 -34.45
CA ALA A 616 13.22 12.47 -35.33
C ALA A 616 14.26 13.14 -36.25
N GLU A 617 15.48 13.37 -35.77
CA GLU A 617 16.61 13.85 -36.59
C GLU A 617 16.98 12.82 -37.66
N MET A 618 17.04 11.53 -37.31
CA MET A 618 17.30 10.45 -38.27
C MET A 618 16.18 10.32 -39.31
N GLU A 619 14.92 10.41 -38.91
CA GLU A 619 13.77 10.44 -39.82
C GLU A 619 13.83 11.65 -40.75
N SER A 620 14.19 12.83 -40.23
CA SER A 620 14.39 14.04 -41.02
C SER A 620 15.51 13.88 -42.05
N ILE A 621 16.64 13.29 -41.66
CA ILE A 621 17.76 12.98 -42.57
C ILE A 621 17.30 12.00 -43.66
N GLN A 622 16.59 10.92 -43.30
CA GLN A 622 16.06 9.97 -44.28
C GLN A 622 15.07 10.61 -45.25
N LEU A 623 14.18 11.49 -44.75
CA LEU A 623 13.27 12.25 -45.60
C LEU A 623 14.02 13.21 -46.52
N GLN A 624 15.09 13.84 -46.04
CA GLN A 624 15.96 14.70 -46.85
C GLN A 624 16.68 13.90 -47.95
N GLU A 625 17.24 12.73 -47.63
CA GLU A 625 17.85 11.81 -48.61
C GLU A 625 16.84 11.35 -49.66
N ASN A 626 15.62 10.98 -49.24
CA ASN A 626 14.53 10.63 -50.15
C ASN A 626 14.15 11.80 -51.07
N LEU A 627 14.10 13.02 -50.52
CA LEU A 627 13.77 14.23 -51.27
C LEU A 627 14.87 14.57 -52.27
N ASP A 628 16.14 14.41 -51.91
CA ASP A 628 17.26 14.60 -52.82
C ASP A 628 17.30 13.50 -53.90
N GLY A 629 16.98 12.25 -53.56
CA GLY A 629 16.77 11.18 -54.55
C GLY A 629 15.66 11.52 -55.56
N ILE A 630 14.52 12.04 -55.09
CA ILE A 630 13.41 12.49 -55.96
C ILE A 630 13.85 13.68 -56.83
N LYS A 631 14.66 14.61 -56.31
CA LYS A 631 15.21 15.71 -57.12
C LYS A 631 16.14 15.20 -58.22
N GLU A 632 17.02 14.26 -57.91
CA GLU A 632 17.90 13.63 -58.90
C GLU A 632 17.09 12.91 -59.97
N GLU A 633 16.07 12.15 -59.59
CA GLU A 633 15.16 11.50 -60.54
C GLU A 633 14.42 12.52 -61.41
N LYS A 634 13.93 13.61 -60.81
CA LYS A 634 13.31 14.72 -61.54
C LYS A 634 14.28 15.33 -62.54
N GLU A 635 15.53 15.60 -62.17
CA GLU A 635 16.54 16.13 -63.08
C GLU A 635 16.87 15.14 -64.21
N ARG A 636 16.99 13.83 -63.90
CA ARG A 636 17.17 12.78 -64.91
C ARG A 636 16.00 12.73 -65.90
N LEU A 637 14.77 12.81 -65.41
CA LEU A 637 13.57 12.85 -66.24
C LEU A 637 13.50 14.13 -67.09
N LEU A 638 13.89 15.29 -66.53
CA LEU A 638 14.00 16.55 -67.27
C LEU A 638 15.03 16.45 -68.39
N ASN A 639 16.20 15.88 -68.12
CA ASN A 639 17.21 15.65 -69.14
C ASN A 639 16.71 14.68 -70.22
N SER A 640 16.03 13.59 -69.84
CA SER A 640 15.40 12.67 -70.79
C SER A 640 14.32 13.34 -71.62
N LEU A 641 13.55 14.27 -71.05
CA LEU A 641 12.53 15.05 -71.76
C LEU A 641 13.20 15.96 -72.80
N VAL A 642 14.25 16.68 -72.41
CA VAL A 642 15.01 17.55 -73.33
C VAL A 642 15.65 16.73 -74.46
N GLU A 643 16.16 15.52 -74.17
CA GLU A 643 16.68 14.60 -75.19
C GLU A 643 15.56 14.16 -76.16
N ALA A 644 14.37 13.85 -75.63
CA ALA A 644 13.20 13.49 -76.43
C ALA A 644 12.72 14.66 -77.31
N GLU A 645 12.66 15.88 -76.77
CA GLU A 645 12.34 17.10 -77.53
C GLU A 645 13.35 17.36 -78.65
N ARG A 646 14.66 17.16 -78.39
CA ARG A 646 15.70 17.22 -79.42
C ARG A 646 15.48 16.18 -80.53
N GLN A 647 15.12 14.95 -80.16
CA GLN A 647 14.82 13.90 -81.15
C GLN A 647 13.57 14.25 -81.97
N ILE A 648 12.51 14.76 -81.34
CA ILE A 648 11.29 15.23 -82.02
C ILE A 648 11.65 16.31 -83.05
N MET A 649 12.39 17.35 -82.66
CA MET A 649 12.84 18.41 -83.56
C MET A 649 13.68 17.88 -84.73
N LEU A 650 14.53 16.88 -84.48
CA LEU A 650 15.36 16.25 -85.52
C LEU A 650 14.49 15.47 -86.52
N TRP A 651 13.47 14.75 -86.05
CA TRP A 651 12.50 14.04 -86.90
C TRP A 651 11.59 15.00 -87.66
N GLU A 652 11.19 16.12 -87.06
CA GLU A 652 10.43 17.18 -87.73
C GLU A 652 11.23 17.76 -88.89
N LYS A 653 12.51 18.09 -88.67
CA LYS A 653 13.41 18.60 -89.71
C LYS A 653 13.64 17.59 -90.84
N LYS A 654 13.81 16.30 -90.51
CA LYS A 654 13.89 15.21 -91.51
C LYS A 654 12.59 15.08 -92.31
N THR A 655 11.44 15.20 -91.66
CA THR A 655 10.12 15.14 -92.30
C THR A 655 9.90 16.33 -93.23
N GLN A 656 10.34 17.52 -92.83
CA GLN A 656 10.28 18.72 -93.64
C GLN A 656 11.17 18.60 -94.89
N LEU A 657 12.41 18.12 -94.76
CA LEU A 657 13.28 17.82 -95.90
C LEU A 657 12.68 16.74 -96.83
N ALA A 658 12.03 15.71 -96.27
CA ALA A 658 11.35 14.69 -97.05
C ALA A 658 10.12 15.26 -97.82
N ARG A 659 9.40 16.23 -97.25
CA ARG A 659 8.31 16.94 -97.94
C ARG A 659 8.83 17.87 -99.03
N GLU A 660 9.91 18.60 -98.77
CA GLU A 660 10.54 19.50 -99.75
C GLU A 660 11.14 18.72 -100.93
N THR A 661 11.80 17.59 -100.67
CA THR A 661 12.31 16.69 -101.73
C THR A 661 11.19 16.04 -102.52
N ARG A 662 10.06 15.67 -101.89
CA ARG A 662 8.89 15.14 -102.60
C ARG A 662 8.19 16.20 -103.45
N ALA A 663 8.13 17.45 -102.98
CA ALA A 663 7.60 18.58 -103.75
C ALA A 663 8.51 18.98 -104.93
N ALA A 664 9.83 18.76 -104.83
CA ALA A 664 10.78 19.02 -105.91
C ALA A 664 10.82 17.94 -107.01
N VAL A 665 10.29 16.74 -106.73
CA VAL A 665 10.27 15.60 -107.69
C VAL A 665 8.96 15.54 -108.49
N ASP A 666 7.95 16.35 -108.15
CA ASP A 666 6.64 16.37 -108.83
C ASP A 666 6.46 17.63 -109.70
N SER A 667 7.40 17.83 -110.63
CA SER A 667 7.30 18.82 -111.72
C SER A 667 7.20 18.07 -113.06
N GLU A 668 6.01 18.15 -113.66
CA GLU A 668 5.52 17.48 -114.88
C GLU A 668 6.42 17.67 -116.12
N VAL A 669 6.56 16.67 -117.02
CA VAL A 669 6.63 16.83 -118.50
C VAL A 669 6.50 15.45 -119.22
N GLY A 670 5.55 15.28 -120.17
CA GLY A 670 5.72 14.38 -121.34
C GLY A 670 4.60 13.39 -121.76
N GLN A 671 3.37 13.84 -122.06
CA GLN A 671 2.23 12.97 -122.49
C GLN A 671 1.80 13.10 -123.98
N GLY A 672 2.72 13.02 -124.95
CA GLY A 672 2.38 13.18 -126.38
C GLY A 672 2.26 11.89 -127.20
N GLU A 673 3.21 10.97 -127.06
CA GLU A 673 3.44 9.92 -128.08
C GLU A 673 3.05 8.50 -127.63
N ILE A 674 2.64 8.35 -126.36
CA ILE A 674 2.23 7.07 -125.73
C ILE A 674 0.80 6.63 -126.14
N LYS A 675 -0.03 7.53 -126.70
CA LYS A 675 -1.44 7.23 -127.01
C LYS A 675 -1.69 6.38 -128.27
N ALA A 676 -0.69 6.21 -129.16
CA ALA A 676 -0.80 5.31 -130.32
C ALA A 676 -0.33 3.88 -130.03
N MET A 677 0.59 3.70 -129.07
CA MET A 677 1.03 2.38 -128.57
C MET A 677 0.06 1.76 -127.55
N ASN A 678 -0.81 2.59 -126.95
CA ASN A 678 -1.82 2.19 -125.97
C ASN A 678 -2.99 1.36 -126.54
N ALA A 679 -3.27 1.38 -127.85
CA ALA A 679 -4.38 0.60 -128.41
C ALA A 679 -4.08 -0.92 -128.48
N GLU A 680 -2.80 -1.29 -128.63
CA GLU A 680 -2.33 -2.68 -128.61
C GLU A 680 -2.11 -3.17 -127.15
N ILE A 681 -1.57 -2.28 -126.31
CA ILE A 681 -1.41 -2.52 -124.86
C ILE A 681 -2.77 -2.62 -124.15
N HIS A 682 -3.84 -1.96 -124.63
CA HIS A 682 -5.17 -2.03 -124.00
C HIS A 682 -5.76 -3.46 -124.03
N ARG A 683 -5.50 -4.27 -125.07
CA ARG A 683 -5.94 -5.68 -125.10
C ARG A 683 -5.19 -6.54 -124.08
N MET A 684 -3.91 -6.28 -123.83
CA MET A 684 -3.13 -6.95 -122.78
C MET A 684 -3.45 -6.40 -121.38
N GLN A 685 -3.78 -5.11 -121.25
CA GLN A 685 -4.21 -4.47 -120.00
C GLN A 685 -5.58 -4.95 -119.52
N VAL A 686 -6.50 -5.34 -120.42
CA VAL A 686 -7.78 -5.94 -120.02
C VAL A 686 -7.57 -7.31 -119.35
N ARG A 687 -6.60 -8.10 -119.83
CA ARG A 687 -6.18 -9.36 -119.17
C ARG A 687 -5.46 -9.10 -117.85
N TYR A 688 -4.58 -8.10 -117.78
CA TYR A 688 -3.90 -7.70 -116.55
C TYR A 688 -4.86 -7.11 -115.50
N THR A 689 -5.89 -6.35 -115.90
CA THR A 689 -6.89 -5.79 -114.97
C THR A 689 -7.83 -6.85 -114.41
N GLN A 690 -8.11 -7.95 -115.13
CA GLN A 690 -8.80 -9.10 -114.56
C GLN A 690 -7.95 -9.81 -113.49
N LEU A 691 -6.64 -9.98 -113.72
CA LEU A 691 -5.69 -10.55 -112.75
C LEU A 691 -5.49 -9.63 -111.52
N MET A 692 -5.35 -8.32 -111.71
CA MET A 692 -5.26 -7.35 -110.60
C MET A 692 -6.55 -7.27 -109.78
N LYS A 693 -7.73 -7.42 -110.40
CA LYS A 693 -9.00 -7.50 -109.67
C LYS A 693 -9.10 -8.77 -108.82
N GLN A 694 -8.54 -9.90 -109.26
CA GLN A 694 -8.46 -11.12 -108.44
C GLN A 694 -7.46 -10.95 -107.29
N GLN A 695 -6.32 -10.29 -107.53
CA GLN A 695 -5.30 -10.01 -106.52
C GLN A 695 -5.79 -9.04 -105.42
N GLU A 696 -6.50 -7.97 -105.78
CA GLU A 696 -7.07 -7.02 -104.80
C GLU A 696 -8.22 -7.66 -104.00
N LYS A 697 -9.01 -8.55 -104.62
CA LYS A 697 -10.08 -9.29 -103.93
C LYS A 697 -9.51 -10.22 -102.87
N MET A 698 -8.36 -10.86 -103.14
CA MET A 698 -7.65 -11.70 -102.17
C MET A 698 -7.08 -10.88 -100.99
N ILE A 699 -6.50 -9.71 -101.24
CA ILE A 699 -5.99 -8.82 -100.17
C ILE A 699 -7.13 -8.30 -99.29
N GLN A 700 -8.26 -7.92 -99.88
CA GLN A 700 -9.46 -7.54 -99.13
C GLN A 700 -10.04 -8.70 -98.32
N GLU A 701 -9.99 -9.93 -98.83
CA GLU A 701 -10.40 -11.12 -98.06
C GLU A 701 -9.46 -11.42 -96.89
N MET A 702 -8.14 -11.20 -97.05
CA MET A 702 -7.16 -11.31 -95.97
C MET A 702 -7.33 -10.22 -94.90
N GLU A 703 -7.56 -8.95 -95.27
CA GLU A 703 -7.89 -7.88 -94.31
C GLU A 703 -9.23 -8.15 -93.60
N LYS A 704 -10.22 -8.66 -94.33
CA LYS A 704 -11.50 -9.09 -93.74
C LYS A 704 -11.33 -10.27 -92.79
N ALA A 705 -10.32 -11.13 -92.97
CA ALA A 705 -10.04 -12.20 -92.02
C ALA A 705 -9.48 -11.65 -90.69
N VAL A 706 -8.62 -10.63 -90.73
CA VAL A 706 -8.15 -9.92 -89.52
C VAL A 706 -9.32 -9.18 -88.86
N SER A 707 -10.13 -8.46 -89.62
CA SER A 707 -11.30 -7.77 -89.06
C SER A 707 -12.35 -8.73 -88.52
N ARG A 708 -12.55 -9.91 -89.12
CA ARG A 708 -13.37 -10.99 -88.54
C ARG A 708 -12.77 -11.50 -87.24
N ARG A 709 -11.43 -11.62 -87.13
CA ARG A 709 -10.76 -12.01 -85.89
C ARG A 709 -10.93 -10.95 -84.79
N ASP A 710 -10.76 -9.67 -85.12
CA ASP A 710 -11.11 -8.54 -84.26
C ASP A 710 -12.57 -8.58 -83.84
N THR A 711 -13.49 -8.88 -84.76
CA THR A 711 -14.92 -8.98 -84.48
C THR A 711 -15.23 -10.19 -83.60
N ILE A 712 -14.52 -11.31 -83.75
CA ILE A 712 -14.66 -12.50 -82.90
C ILE A 712 -14.11 -12.23 -81.50
N VAL A 713 -12.98 -11.52 -81.38
CA VAL A 713 -12.39 -11.15 -80.08
C VAL A 713 -13.24 -10.08 -79.38
N THR A 714 -13.68 -9.03 -80.07
CA THR A 714 -14.63 -8.06 -79.51
C THR A 714 -15.99 -8.66 -79.22
N ARG A 715 -16.44 -9.67 -79.98
CA ARG A 715 -17.65 -10.44 -79.67
C ARG A 715 -17.42 -11.40 -78.51
N GLY A 716 -16.23 -11.98 -78.35
CA GLY A 716 -15.84 -12.78 -77.17
C GLY A 716 -15.73 -11.94 -75.91
N ASP A 717 -15.15 -10.75 -76.02
CA ASP A 717 -15.10 -9.72 -74.98
C ASP A 717 -16.49 -9.15 -74.66
N ALA A 718 -17.35 -8.97 -75.68
CA ALA A 718 -18.74 -8.59 -75.48
C ALA A 718 -19.55 -9.74 -74.86
N GLN A 719 -19.26 -11.01 -75.18
CA GLN A 719 -19.89 -12.16 -74.53
C GLN A 719 -19.44 -12.28 -73.05
N GLN A 720 -18.16 -12.01 -72.74
CA GLN A 720 -17.66 -11.90 -71.37
C GLN A 720 -18.21 -10.65 -70.63
N LYS A 721 -18.45 -9.53 -71.34
CA LYS A 721 -19.09 -8.31 -70.80
C LYS A 721 -20.62 -8.37 -70.72
N ILE A 722 -21.30 -9.26 -71.46
CA ILE A 722 -22.76 -9.46 -71.40
C ILE A 722 -23.21 -10.11 -70.08
N ASN A 723 -22.28 -10.62 -69.27
CA ASN A 723 -22.50 -10.89 -67.84
C ASN A 723 -22.54 -9.64 -66.95
N LYS A 724 -22.50 -8.42 -67.52
CA LYS A 724 -22.79 -7.15 -66.83
C LYS A 724 -23.67 -6.25 -67.70
N LYS A 725 -25.01 -6.40 -67.62
CA LYS A 725 -25.98 -5.47 -68.23
C LYS A 725 -26.27 -4.27 -67.33
N VAL A 726 -26.22 -3.06 -67.90
CA VAL A 726 -26.67 -1.78 -67.30
C VAL A 726 -28.15 -1.52 -67.66
N LEU A 727 -28.91 -0.89 -66.76
CA LEU A 727 -30.38 -0.93 -66.69
C LEU A 727 -31.03 0.48 -66.69
N THR A 728 -32.23 0.62 -67.30
CA THR A 728 -33.01 1.88 -67.42
C THR A 728 -34.28 1.94 -66.54
N LYS A 729 -34.85 3.14 -66.33
CA LYS A 729 -35.82 3.47 -65.26
C LYS A 729 -37.18 2.73 -65.28
N GLY A 730 -37.69 2.28 -66.44
CA GLY A 730 -38.94 1.51 -66.51
C GLY A 730 -38.83 0.06 -66.01
N THR A 731 -37.60 -0.48 -65.94
CA THR A 731 -37.34 -1.79 -65.35
C THR A 731 -37.19 -1.74 -63.83
N PHE A 732 -37.08 -0.57 -63.20
CA PHE A 732 -36.92 -0.46 -61.74
C PHE A 732 -38.17 -0.91 -60.96
N GLU A 733 -39.38 -0.62 -61.43
CA GLU A 733 -40.60 -1.01 -60.72
C GLU A 733 -40.92 -2.50 -60.90
N ARG A 734 -40.68 -3.05 -62.10
CA ARG A 734 -40.80 -4.48 -62.37
C ARG A 734 -39.70 -5.28 -61.65
N GLN A 735 -38.49 -4.72 -61.56
CA GLN A 735 -37.42 -5.29 -60.74
C GLN A 735 -37.63 -5.11 -59.25
N MET A 736 -38.35 -4.11 -58.76
CA MET A 736 -38.70 -4.04 -57.33
C MET A 736 -39.64 -5.21 -56.96
N GLY A 737 -40.58 -5.55 -57.84
CA GLY A 737 -41.44 -6.73 -57.72
C GLY A 737 -40.67 -8.06 -57.85
N GLU A 738 -39.77 -8.17 -58.83
CA GLU A 738 -38.90 -9.33 -59.00
C GLU A 738 -37.80 -9.41 -57.94
N LEU A 739 -37.35 -8.30 -57.34
CA LEU A 739 -36.41 -8.26 -56.23
C LEU A 739 -37.10 -8.62 -54.92
N ARG A 740 -38.39 -8.30 -54.72
CA ARG A 740 -39.15 -8.86 -53.58
C ARG A 740 -39.37 -10.36 -53.74
N LYS A 741 -39.64 -10.84 -54.97
CA LYS A 741 -39.71 -12.28 -55.26
C LYS A 741 -38.34 -12.95 -55.16
N LYS A 742 -37.27 -12.32 -55.64
CA LYS A 742 -35.90 -12.81 -55.51
C LYS A 742 -35.45 -12.78 -54.07
N ILE A 743 -35.68 -11.73 -53.29
CA ILE A 743 -35.40 -11.75 -51.85
C ILE A 743 -36.17 -12.89 -51.16
N LYS A 744 -37.43 -13.17 -51.54
CA LYS A 744 -38.16 -14.32 -51.00
C LYS A 744 -37.58 -15.67 -51.45
N VAL A 745 -37.12 -15.77 -52.70
CA VAL A 745 -36.46 -16.96 -53.26
C VAL A 745 -35.04 -17.12 -52.70
N THR A 746 -34.31 -16.04 -52.46
CA THR A 746 -32.97 -15.99 -51.88
C THR A 746 -33.03 -16.19 -50.37
N ILE A 747 -34.14 -15.88 -49.70
CA ILE A 747 -34.42 -16.35 -48.33
C ILE A 747 -34.79 -17.83 -48.35
N GLN A 748 -35.51 -18.33 -49.36
CA GLN A 748 -35.75 -19.77 -49.53
C GLN A 748 -34.50 -20.55 -49.94
N GLU A 749 -33.58 -19.96 -50.71
CA GLU A 749 -32.29 -20.50 -51.10
C GLU A 749 -31.27 -20.28 -49.99
N ALA A 750 -31.38 -19.25 -49.14
CA ALA A 750 -30.58 -19.13 -47.94
C ALA A 750 -31.02 -20.12 -46.88
N ASN A 751 -32.33 -20.30 -46.68
CA ASN A 751 -32.87 -21.38 -45.84
C ASN A 751 -32.57 -22.75 -46.46
N GLY A 752 -32.60 -22.88 -47.79
CA GLY A 752 -32.20 -24.09 -48.51
C GLY A 752 -30.69 -24.34 -48.43
N CYS A 753 -29.87 -23.29 -48.41
CA CYS A 753 -28.44 -23.37 -48.13
C CYS A 753 -28.20 -23.67 -46.65
N ASP A 754 -29.03 -23.20 -45.72
CA ASP A 754 -28.97 -23.56 -44.31
C ASP A 754 -29.39 -25.01 -44.08
N ASP A 755 -30.40 -25.49 -44.81
CA ASP A 755 -30.81 -26.90 -44.87
C ASP A 755 -29.72 -27.75 -45.56
N GLU A 756 -29.09 -27.28 -46.64
CA GLU A 756 -27.95 -27.93 -47.28
C GLU A 756 -26.69 -27.89 -46.40
N ILE A 757 -26.48 -26.83 -45.60
CA ILE A 757 -25.40 -26.77 -44.61
C ILE A 757 -25.72 -27.69 -43.44
N GLN A 758 -26.98 -27.82 -43.04
CA GLN A 758 -27.41 -28.79 -42.03
C GLN A 758 -27.28 -30.23 -42.54
N ASP A 759 -27.61 -30.47 -43.81
CA ASP A 759 -27.42 -31.75 -44.49
C ASP A 759 -25.94 -32.03 -44.72
N LEU A 760 -25.12 -31.04 -45.08
CA LEU A 760 -23.66 -31.19 -45.23
C LEU A 760 -22.97 -31.37 -43.88
N ARG A 761 -23.49 -30.77 -42.80
CA ARG A 761 -23.05 -31.05 -41.42
C ARG A 761 -23.51 -32.43 -40.97
N GLY A 762 -24.73 -32.85 -41.34
CA GLY A 762 -25.22 -34.20 -41.16
C GLY A 762 -24.37 -35.22 -41.92
N HIS A 763 -24.02 -34.94 -43.17
CA HIS A 763 -23.10 -35.72 -43.98
C HIS A 763 -21.69 -35.66 -43.44
N GLN A 764 -21.23 -34.56 -42.84
CA GLN A 764 -19.93 -34.50 -42.19
C GLN A 764 -19.91 -35.39 -40.94
N VAL A 765 -21.00 -35.40 -40.17
CA VAL A 765 -21.16 -36.28 -39.01
C VAL A 765 -21.26 -37.73 -39.47
N GLU A 766 -22.11 -38.06 -40.46
CA GLU A 766 -22.20 -39.40 -41.03
C GLU A 766 -20.89 -39.84 -41.69
N LEU A 767 -20.17 -38.95 -42.35
CA LEU A 767 -18.88 -39.26 -42.98
C LEU A 767 -17.77 -39.40 -41.93
N SER A 768 -17.84 -38.66 -40.82
CA SER A 768 -16.96 -38.86 -39.66
C SER A 768 -17.26 -40.18 -38.96
N GLN A 769 -18.53 -40.55 -38.83
CA GLN A 769 -18.96 -41.82 -38.26
C GLN A 769 -18.62 -42.98 -39.20
N GLN A 770 -18.76 -42.80 -40.51
CA GLN A 770 -18.27 -43.74 -41.51
C GLN A 770 -16.74 -43.81 -41.53
N LEU A 771 -16.01 -42.72 -41.31
CA LEU A 771 -14.56 -42.74 -41.19
C LEU A 771 -14.13 -43.47 -39.94
N GLU A 772 -14.83 -43.27 -38.82
CA GLU A 772 -14.59 -43.97 -37.56
C GLU A 772 -14.93 -45.46 -37.71
N ASP A 773 -16.07 -45.80 -38.31
CA ASP A 773 -16.44 -47.18 -38.66
C ASP A 773 -15.44 -47.81 -39.64
N LYS A 774 -14.93 -47.04 -40.62
CA LYS A 774 -13.89 -47.52 -41.54
C LYS A 774 -12.56 -47.67 -40.83
N GLN A 775 -12.24 -46.83 -39.85
CA GLN A 775 -11.04 -46.92 -39.04
C GLN A 775 -11.10 -48.12 -38.08
N VAL A 776 -12.25 -48.36 -37.44
CA VAL A 776 -12.53 -49.57 -36.66
C VAL A 776 -12.49 -50.81 -37.54
N ASN A 777 -13.07 -50.75 -38.75
CA ASN A 777 -12.97 -51.85 -39.71
C ASN A 777 -11.53 -52.07 -40.19
N VAL A 778 -10.72 -51.04 -40.37
CA VAL A 778 -9.29 -51.18 -40.71
C VAL A 778 -8.54 -51.80 -39.54
N GLN A 779 -8.81 -51.39 -38.29
CA GLN A 779 -8.21 -52.02 -37.11
C GLN A 779 -8.64 -53.49 -36.97
N HIS A 780 -9.91 -53.82 -37.25
CA HIS A 780 -10.40 -55.19 -37.25
C HIS A 780 -9.80 -56.02 -38.40
N LEU A 781 -9.68 -55.44 -39.60
CA LEU A 781 -9.02 -56.09 -40.74
C LEU A 781 -7.52 -56.26 -40.50
N GLN A 782 -6.89 -55.34 -39.76
CA GLN A 782 -5.49 -55.45 -39.38
C GLN A 782 -5.29 -56.53 -38.32
N GLY A 783 -6.15 -56.60 -37.29
CA GLY A 783 -6.16 -57.72 -36.36
C GLY A 783 -6.46 -59.06 -37.05
N ASN A 784 -7.36 -59.08 -38.04
CA ASN A 784 -7.61 -60.25 -38.87
C ASN A 784 -6.40 -60.60 -39.76
N SER A 785 -5.67 -59.62 -40.28
CA SER A 785 -4.42 -59.85 -41.01
C SER A 785 -3.36 -60.44 -40.08
N ASP A 786 -3.19 -59.88 -38.89
CA ASP A 786 -2.19 -60.35 -37.91
C ASP A 786 -2.50 -61.78 -37.42
N THR A 787 -3.79 -62.11 -37.23
CA THR A 787 -4.22 -63.48 -36.91
C THR A 787 -4.02 -64.43 -38.08
N LEU A 788 -4.34 -64.01 -39.31
CA LEU A 788 -4.07 -64.79 -40.51
C LEU A 788 -2.57 -64.99 -40.75
N ASP A 789 -1.74 -64.00 -40.44
CA ASP A 789 -0.28 -64.11 -40.51
C ASP A 789 0.23 -65.11 -39.47
N GLY A 790 -0.30 -65.08 -38.23
CA GLY A 790 -0.03 -66.10 -37.22
C GLY A 790 -0.49 -67.50 -37.64
N ASP A 791 -1.64 -67.62 -38.30
CA ASP A 791 -2.13 -68.88 -38.84
C ASP A 791 -1.30 -69.37 -40.03
N ILE A 792 -0.81 -68.46 -40.89
CA ILE A 792 0.13 -68.76 -41.98
C ILE A 792 1.44 -69.28 -41.40
N GLU A 793 1.98 -68.64 -40.36
CA GLU A 793 3.18 -69.12 -39.68
C GLU A 793 2.98 -70.53 -39.10
N ARG A 794 1.85 -70.76 -38.42
CA ARG A 794 1.51 -72.09 -37.87
C ARG A 794 1.30 -73.15 -38.96
N LEU A 795 0.64 -72.81 -40.06
CA LEU A 795 0.46 -73.70 -41.21
C LEU A 795 1.80 -73.97 -41.92
N PHE A 796 2.69 -72.98 -41.97
CA PHE A 796 4.03 -73.14 -42.51
C PHE A 796 4.87 -74.08 -41.63
N GLU A 797 4.81 -73.92 -40.30
CA GLU A 797 5.42 -74.86 -39.34
C GLU A 797 4.89 -76.28 -39.54
N ASN A 798 3.57 -76.46 -39.65
CA ASN A 798 2.95 -77.77 -39.90
C ASN A 798 3.34 -78.35 -41.26
N LYS A 799 3.39 -77.53 -42.32
CA LYS A 799 3.84 -77.95 -43.66
C LYS A 799 5.30 -78.41 -43.61
N GLN A 800 6.15 -77.70 -42.88
CA GLN A 800 7.56 -78.04 -42.74
C GLN A 800 7.77 -79.32 -41.92
N LYS A 801 6.98 -79.52 -40.86
CA LYS A 801 6.92 -80.79 -40.10
C LYS A 801 6.50 -81.95 -41.02
N ASN A 802 5.38 -81.80 -41.72
CA ASN A 802 4.87 -82.81 -42.64
C ASN A 802 5.84 -83.13 -43.78
N MET A 803 6.54 -82.11 -44.32
CA MET A 803 7.57 -82.30 -45.33
C MET A 803 8.75 -83.10 -44.78
N SER A 804 9.18 -82.81 -43.56
CA SER A 804 10.27 -83.54 -42.89
C SER A 804 9.88 -85.01 -42.66
N GLU A 805 8.66 -85.27 -42.20
CA GLU A 805 8.13 -86.63 -42.04
C GLU A 805 7.96 -87.35 -43.37
N LEU A 806 7.48 -86.68 -44.43
CA LEU A 806 7.32 -87.26 -45.76
C LEU A 806 8.68 -87.62 -46.36
N LEU A 807 9.67 -86.73 -46.25
CA LEU A 807 11.04 -87.01 -46.70
C LEU A 807 11.64 -88.19 -45.93
N GLY A 808 11.41 -88.27 -44.61
CA GLY A 808 11.78 -89.43 -43.80
C GLY A 808 11.12 -90.72 -44.28
N LYS A 809 9.80 -90.71 -44.51
CA LYS A 809 9.06 -91.87 -45.03
C LYS A 809 9.49 -92.24 -46.45
N GLN A 810 9.79 -91.29 -47.32
CA GLN A 810 10.29 -91.53 -48.68
C GLN A 810 11.71 -92.10 -48.68
N GLN A 811 12.60 -91.63 -47.80
CA GLN A 811 13.90 -92.25 -47.60
C GLN A 811 13.76 -93.67 -47.05
N LYS A 812 12.88 -93.89 -46.06
CA LYS A 812 12.58 -95.23 -45.53
C LYS A 812 12.03 -96.15 -46.62
N ALA A 813 11.14 -95.66 -47.48
CA ALA A 813 10.63 -96.40 -48.64
C ALA A 813 11.73 -96.69 -49.67
N LYS A 814 12.63 -95.73 -49.96
CA LYS A 814 13.80 -95.99 -50.81
C LYS A 814 14.72 -97.04 -50.21
N TYR A 815 14.93 -97.04 -48.90
CA TYR A 815 15.72 -98.09 -48.23
C TYR A 815 15.03 -99.45 -48.30
N PHE A 816 13.71 -99.54 -48.11
CA PHE A 816 12.97 -100.79 -48.30
C PHE A 816 12.96 -101.26 -49.75
N GLN A 817 12.89 -100.35 -50.73
CA GLN A 817 13.01 -100.67 -52.15
C GLN A 817 14.43 -101.17 -52.47
N GLN A 818 15.47 -100.51 -51.97
CA GLN A 818 16.85 -100.95 -52.10
C GLN A 818 17.11 -102.30 -51.41
N ALA A 819 16.43 -102.58 -50.30
CA ALA A 819 16.50 -103.88 -49.62
C ALA A 819 15.81 -104.97 -50.44
N LYS A 820 14.64 -104.67 -51.04
CA LYS A 820 13.94 -105.57 -51.96
C LYS A 820 14.75 -105.85 -53.23
N ASP A 821 15.44 -104.85 -53.75
CA ASP A 821 16.29 -104.94 -54.94
C ASP A 821 17.70 -105.49 -54.64
N GLY A 822 17.98 -105.87 -53.38
CA GLY A 822 19.25 -106.48 -52.95
C GLY A 822 20.46 -105.54 -52.94
N LYS A 823 20.26 -104.22 -53.06
CA LYS A 823 21.30 -103.19 -53.16
C LYS A 823 21.48 -102.35 -51.89
N TYR A 824 20.76 -102.68 -50.82
CA TYR A 824 20.89 -101.97 -49.55
C TYR A 824 22.18 -102.37 -48.82
N THR A 825 23.04 -101.38 -48.55
CA THR A 825 24.30 -101.59 -47.83
C THR A 825 24.04 -101.31 -46.35
N MET A 826 24.01 -102.36 -45.51
CA MET A 826 23.92 -102.20 -44.05
C MET A 826 25.17 -101.43 -43.57
N LEU A 827 24.96 -100.21 -43.07
CA LEU A 827 26.05 -99.36 -42.53
C LEU A 827 26.72 -99.99 -41.30
N CYS A 828 26.02 -100.88 -40.58
CA CYS A 828 26.57 -101.66 -39.47
C CYS A 828 26.25 -103.14 -39.69
N LYS A 829 27.29 -104.00 -39.73
CA LYS A 829 27.16 -105.44 -40.07
C LYS A 829 26.94 -106.35 -38.85
N SER A 830 26.96 -105.82 -37.63
CA SER A 830 26.62 -106.53 -36.39
C SER A 830 25.69 -105.67 -35.51
N GLU A 831 24.83 -106.32 -34.74
CA GLU A 831 23.86 -105.69 -33.84
C GLU A 831 24.55 -104.79 -32.79
N SER A 832 25.70 -105.23 -32.28
CA SER A 832 26.53 -104.43 -31.36
C SER A 832 27.17 -103.18 -32.00
N SER A 833 27.44 -103.19 -33.31
CA SER A 833 27.93 -101.99 -34.01
C SER A 833 26.80 -101.03 -34.36
N LEU A 834 25.58 -101.54 -34.56
CA LEU A 834 24.37 -100.73 -34.76
C LEU A 834 24.01 -99.97 -33.47
N GLU A 835 24.01 -100.66 -32.32
CA GLU A 835 23.76 -100.02 -31.02
C GLU A 835 24.80 -98.93 -30.71
N ASN A 836 26.09 -99.19 -30.98
CA ASN A 836 27.15 -98.20 -30.74
C ASN A 836 27.09 -96.98 -31.66
N GLU A 837 26.66 -97.14 -32.92
CA GLU A 837 26.45 -95.97 -33.80
C GLU A 837 25.13 -95.26 -33.49
N SER A 838 24.10 -95.99 -33.07
CA SER A 838 22.84 -95.39 -32.59
C SER A 838 23.08 -94.51 -31.35
N THR A 839 23.80 -95.02 -30.34
CA THR A 839 24.15 -94.25 -29.14
C THR A 839 24.99 -93.02 -29.47
N LYS A 840 25.99 -93.12 -30.37
CA LYS A 840 26.74 -91.94 -30.82
C LYS A 840 25.87 -90.90 -31.53
N GLN A 841 24.87 -91.31 -32.32
CA GLN A 841 23.96 -90.36 -32.97
C GLN A 841 23.02 -89.70 -31.97
N VAL A 842 22.52 -90.45 -30.97
CA VAL A 842 21.73 -89.92 -29.86
C VAL A 842 22.57 -88.92 -29.04
N ASP A 843 23.80 -89.26 -28.67
CA ASP A 843 24.70 -88.37 -27.93
C ASP A 843 25.02 -87.09 -28.71
N ARG A 844 25.25 -87.20 -30.03
CA ARG A 844 25.49 -86.05 -30.90
C ARG A 844 24.24 -85.16 -31.01
N MET A 845 23.06 -85.76 -31.03
CA MET A 845 21.79 -85.03 -31.02
C MET A 845 21.53 -84.32 -29.69
N GLN A 846 21.80 -84.98 -28.56
CA GLN A 846 21.68 -84.36 -27.24
C GLN A 846 22.68 -83.21 -27.06
N ALA A 847 23.91 -83.35 -27.56
CA ALA A 847 24.88 -82.26 -27.57
C ALA A 847 24.42 -81.06 -28.43
N LEU A 848 23.82 -81.31 -29.60
CA LEU A 848 23.25 -80.24 -30.43
C LEU A 848 22.04 -79.58 -29.80
N SER A 849 21.17 -80.34 -29.11
CA SER A 849 20.06 -79.78 -28.34
C SER A 849 20.57 -78.86 -27.23
N ALA A 850 21.59 -79.30 -26.47
CA ALA A 850 22.19 -78.50 -25.40
C ALA A 850 22.85 -77.20 -25.93
N ILE A 851 23.44 -77.22 -27.13
CA ILE A 851 23.98 -76.02 -27.77
C ILE A 851 22.87 -75.05 -28.18
N VAL A 852 21.76 -75.56 -28.73
CA VAL A 852 20.60 -74.73 -29.13
C VAL A 852 19.91 -74.13 -27.90
N ASP A 853 19.77 -74.89 -26.81
CA ASP A 853 19.19 -74.38 -25.56
C ASP A 853 20.08 -73.30 -24.93
N ARG A 854 21.41 -73.48 -24.97
CA ARG A 854 22.36 -72.45 -24.53
C ARG A 854 22.30 -71.18 -25.40
N LEU A 855 22.18 -71.32 -26.72
CA LEU A 855 22.02 -70.18 -27.63
C LEU A 855 20.70 -69.43 -27.43
N ASN A 856 19.61 -70.14 -27.10
CA ASN A 856 18.34 -69.51 -26.75
C ASN A 856 18.40 -68.74 -25.41
N GLN A 857 19.19 -69.23 -24.45
CA GLN A 857 19.41 -68.53 -23.18
C GLN A 857 20.33 -67.30 -23.33
N GLU A 858 21.39 -67.41 -24.12
CA GLU A 858 22.36 -66.32 -24.33
C GLU A 858 21.82 -65.23 -25.27
N PHE A 859 20.91 -65.55 -26.21
CA PHE A 859 20.39 -64.59 -27.20
C PHE A 859 18.85 -64.69 -27.42
N PRO A 860 18.02 -64.02 -26.61
CA PRO A 860 16.56 -64.12 -26.68
C PRO A 860 15.94 -63.62 -28.00
N HIS A 861 16.58 -62.66 -28.68
CA HIS A 861 16.08 -62.11 -29.95
C HIS A 861 16.22 -63.08 -31.14
N VAL A 862 17.00 -64.15 -31.00
CA VAL A 862 17.20 -65.18 -32.04
C VAL A 862 16.22 -66.34 -31.88
N GLN A 863 15.39 -66.35 -30.83
CA GLN A 863 14.38 -67.39 -30.59
C GLN A 863 13.49 -67.71 -31.80
N PRO A 864 12.91 -66.71 -32.51
CA PRO A 864 12.02 -67.00 -33.64
C PRO A 864 12.74 -67.74 -34.78
N ALA A 865 14.02 -67.41 -35.01
CA ALA A 865 14.83 -68.07 -36.03
C ALA A 865 15.27 -69.48 -35.60
N LEU A 866 15.60 -69.67 -34.31
CA LEU A 866 16.05 -70.95 -33.75
C LEU A 866 14.90 -71.93 -33.42
N ARG A 867 13.65 -71.46 -33.36
CA ARG A 867 12.45 -72.29 -33.16
C ARG A 867 12.34 -73.41 -34.19
N ARG A 868 12.71 -73.13 -35.45
CA ARG A 868 12.76 -74.12 -36.56
C ARG A 868 13.75 -75.25 -36.30
N VAL A 869 14.92 -74.92 -35.77
CA VAL A 869 15.97 -75.91 -35.45
C VAL A 869 15.56 -76.72 -34.22
N ASN A 870 14.92 -76.09 -33.24
CA ASN A 870 14.45 -76.76 -32.03
C ASN A 870 13.33 -77.78 -32.30
N LEU A 871 12.37 -77.44 -33.19
CA LEU A 871 11.32 -78.36 -33.66
C LEU A 871 11.87 -79.54 -34.48
N ALA A 872 12.91 -79.32 -35.29
CA ALA A 872 13.55 -80.39 -36.08
C ALA A 872 14.41 -81.32 -35.22
N LEU A 873 15.05 -80.81 -34.15
CA LEU A 873 15.80 -81.63 -33.20
C LEU A 873 14.86 -82.44 -32.30
N SER A 874 13.79 -81.83 -31.77
CA SER A 874 12.79 -82.51 -30.92
C SER A 874 12.07 -83.66 -31.64
N THR A 875 11.63 -83.45 -32.88
CA THR A 875 10.99 -84.51 -33.68
C THR A 875 11.92 -85.68 -34.00
N ARG A 876 13.24 -85.42 -34.14
CA ARG A 876 14.24 -86.47 -34.35
C ARG A 876 14.65 -87.16 -33.04
N THR A 877 14.60 -86.47 -31.89
CA THR A 877 14.89 -87.09 -30.59
C THR A 877 13.76 -88.03 -30.18
N GLU A 878 12.50 -87.65 -30.44
CA GLU A 878 11.34 -88.53 -30.22
C GLU A 878 11.42 -89.79 -31.10
N GLN A 879 11.79 -89.65 -32.39
CA GLN A 879 11.97 -90.78 -33.31
C GLN A 879 13.21 -91.66 -33.04
N ALA A 880 14.11 -91.24 -32.14
CA ALA A 880 15.26 -92.03 -31.74
C ALA A 880 15.04 -92.80 -30.43
N GLN A 881 13.93 -92.51 -29.71
CA GLN A 881 13.51 -93.21 -28.50
C GLN A 881 12.46 -94.30 -28.76
N ASP A 882 11.71 -94.18 -29.87
CA ASP A 882 10.87 -95.24 -30.46
C ASP A 882 11.65 -96.08 -31.47
#